data_AF-A0A0H4CGC5-F1
#
_entry.id   AF-A0A0H4CGC5-F1
#
_cell.length_a   1.000
_cell.length_b   1.000
_cell.length_c   1.000
_cell.angle_alpha   90.00
_cell.angle_beta   90.00
_cell.angle_gamma   90.00
#
_symmetry.space_group_name_H-M   'P 1'
#
loop_
_entity.id
_entity.type
_entity.pdbx_description
1 polymer ?
#
loop_
_entity_poly.entity_id
_entity_poly.type
_entity_poly.pdbx_seq_one_letter_code
_entity_poly.pdbx_strand_id
1 'polypeptide(L)'
;MIRLPSTHAAITAPLVASRTSFPGIPIGRSLLDGRPFHLSPVLAPASVLPSTNSLGLGGLGSGKSTTAKVRIRREILENAHQAVVIDSFGEDSAGGEWAPLVRELGGRVIEAGAFTLNPCSDMFPPEVREELVRSLIAAVEPDALSHQANHALQHALNHPKATSLNGLVDALISPEDGRWPAERLTEWGEGAAIALSRYTEGSLRGLFDGQDATLPEADLPILSFDFSALDRNSPAIPSLMAAVSCWAEHVWLRQSTAVHRHLVLEEAWQILLSPATAELIQRLLKNSRKAALSLDVVMHTLSDLGDGKAQDLARLCEIAHVGRLGPEEAATVGALLGLPDWAITMIPTLNPGQAVWKVGPDHVDVIQTVISEEEARLTDTSSRRRKAQQAVAPVELEKKFDPDHDDGEHGESGGARADLGMPTEQDPAEDTGDWDWEMPPNVIDTRHQDVLQAAREGRCSEAAQLAALGEREDINAHGINSDQAASWLATRAKVAELCGNPHQAAQLRATVARMGKDVEWWQRQPATGDTAEPVWHSGPQPTTPTPAPDPPPAGSEPGSEPARARRRTWPYIAAIAALGVAGACVWQNAQDEQQTQQRQAKAAAYKGRSGANVHIDGVDADVVAHWSTDKERVIVELRSYFDRNAKFLRIDSTSGETAQSARGGGKFPKSPEIAVPVKDPLADVTVRIAVGGKSWKEGMKPYSRTVRLSPTGAAYDAESGEKLPSDL
;
A
#
# COMPACT_ATOMS: atom_id res chain seq x y z
N MET A 1 -48.16 -8.03 -20.71
CA MET A 1 -47.29 -6.88 -20.34
C MET A 1 -47.91 -6.20 -19.14
N ILE A 2 -47.38 -6.42 -17.93
CA ILE A 2 -47.86 -5.80 -16.68
C ILE A 2 -46.70 -4.98 -16.13
N ARG A 3 -46.90 -3.66 -15.97
CA ARG A 3 -45.93 -2.79 -15.29
C ARG A 3 -46.09 -2.98 -13.78
N LEU A 4 -45.05 -3.46 -13.11
CA LEU A 4 -44.98 -3.45 -11.65
C LEU A 4 -44.51 -2.07 -11.14
N PRO A 5 -45.07 -1.53 -10.05
CA PRO A 5 -44.60 -0.27 -9.46
C PRO A 5 -43.20 -0.39 -8.84
N SER A 6 -42.44 0.70 -8.91
CA SER A 6 -41.01 0.79 -8.61
C SER A 6 -40.62 0.84 -7.12
N THR A 7 -41.36 0.16 -6.24
CA THR A 7 -41.20 0.27 -4.76
C THR A 7 -40.75 -1.00 -4.02
N HIS A 8 -40.56 -2.14 -4.70
CA HIS A 8 -40.18 -3.40 -4.02
C HIS A 8 -38.75 -3.93 -4.30
N ALA A 9 -37.94 -3.22 -5.11
CA ALA A 9 -36.54 -3.61 -5.36
C ALA A 9 -35.54 -3.17 -4.26
N ALA A 10 -36.03 -2.60 -3.15
CA ALA A 10 -35.21 -1.85 -2.19
C ALA A 10 -34.84 -2.60 -0.89
N ILE A 11 -35.08 -3.93 -0.80
CA ILE A 11 -35.14 -4.64 0.50
C ILE A 11 -33.97 -5.64 0.75
N THR A 12 -33.09 -5.90 -0.24
CA THR A 12 -31.97 -6.85 -0.08
C THR A 12 -30.56 -6.29 -0.28
N ALA A 13 -30.44 -5.00 -0.59
CA ALA A 13 -29.18 -4.26 -0.43
C ALA A 13 -29.27 -3.39 0.84
N PRO A 14 -28.22 -3.27 1.66
CA PRO A 14 -28.21 -2.29 2.75
C PRO A 14 -28.21 -0.88 2.14
N LEU A 15 -29.38 -0.26 2.08
CA LEU A 15 -29.63 1.00 1.38
C LEU A 15 -29.17 2.19 2.22
N VAL A 16 -27.87 2.21 2.53
CA VAL A 16 -27.15 3.29 3.24
C VAL A 16 -26.48 4.23 2.21
N ALA A 17 -27.14 4.45 1.08
CA ALA A 17 -26.91 5.65 0.27
C ALA A 17 -27.62 6.82 0.96
N SER A 18 -26.91 7.46 1.90
CA SER A 18 -27.36 8.66 2.61
C SER A 18 -27.91 9.71 1.64
N ARG A 19 -28.87 10.55 2.07
CA ARG A 19 -29.31 11.74 1.29
C ARG A 19 -28.21 12.82 1.16
N THR A 20 -26.99 12.53 1.58
CA THR A 20 -25.85 13.45 1.60
C THR A 20 -25.38 13.71 0.17
N SER A 21 -25.53 14.95 -0.27
CA SER A 21 -24.91 15.49 -1.48
C SER A 21 -23.86 16.52 -1.06
N PHE A 22 -22.65 16.45 -1.61
CA PHE A 22 -21.64 17.48 -1.41
C PHE A 22 -21.70 18.52 -2.54
N PRO A 23 -21.39 19.80 -2.27
CA PRO A 23 -21.30 20.83 -3.29
C PRO A 23 -20.00 20.71 -4.10
N GLY A 24 -19.95 21.38 -5.25
CA GLY A 24 -18.74 21.59 -6.04
C GLY A 24 -18.69 20.85 -7.36
N ILE A 25 -17.47 20.61 -7.84
CA ILE A 25 -17.20 20.04 -9.17
C ILE A 25 -17.85 18.66 -9.33
N PRO A 26 -18.31 18.29 -10.53
CA PRO A 26 -18.68 16.92 -10.82
C PRO A 26 -17.44 16.03 -10.73
N ILE A 27 -17.57 14.83 -10.18
CA ILE A 27 -16.52 13.81 -10.19
C ILE A 27 -16.99 12.57 -10.95
N GLY A 28 -18.20 12.09 -10.67
CA GLY A 28 -18.63 10.79 -11.15
C GLY A 28 -20.08 10.44 -10.84
N ARG A 29 -20.35 9.14 -10.71
CA ARG A 29 -21.66 8.61 -10.32
C ARG A 29 -21.51 7.49 -9.29
N SER A 30 -22.42 7.44 -8.32
CA SER A 30 -22.53 6.31 -7.39
C SER A 30 -22.90 5.04 -8.15
N LEU A 31 -22.23 3.94 -7.84
CA LEU A 31 -22.58 2.60 -8.29
C LEU A 31 -23.60 1.91 -7.35
N LEU A 32 -23.88 2.50 -6.19
CA LEU A 32 -24.88 2.00 -5.24
C LEU A 32 -26.29 2.47 -5.60
N ASP A 33 -26.46 3.73 -6.04
CA ASP A 33 -27.78 4.29 -6.38
C ASP A 33 -27.88 5.03 -7.73
N GLY A 34 -26.77 5.14 -8.48
CA GLY A 34 -26.72 5.78 -9.80
C GLY A 34 -26.67 7.31 -9.80
N ARG A 35 -26.71 7.98 -8.64
CA ARG A 35 -26.75 9.45 -8.57
C ARG A 35 -25.42 10.11 -8.96
N PRO A 36 -25.44 11.32 -9.53
CA PRO A 36 -24.24 12.12 -9.73
C PRO A 36 -23.53 12.44 -8.40
N PHE A 37 -22.22 12.23 -8.36
CA PHE A 37 -21.37 12.57 -7.22
C PHE A 37 -20.51 13.79 -7.57
N HIS A 38 -20.58 14.80 -6.69
CA HIS A 38 -19.86 16.06 -6.77
C HIS A 38 -19.10 16.27 -5.46
N LEU A 39 -17.93 16.92 -5.50
CA LEU A 39 -17.17 17.25 -4.28
C LEU A 39 -16.08 18.31 -4.56
N SER A 40 -16.30 19.53 -4.08
CA SER A 40 -15.25 20.52 -3.81
C SER A 40 -15.17 20.76 -2.30
N PRO A 41 -14.16 20.22 -1.59
CA PRO A 41 -14.16 20.18 -0.13
C PRO A 41 -14.27 21.54 0.55
N VAL A 42 -13.66 22.57 -0.03
CA VAL A 42 -13.69 23.96 0.48
C VAL A 42 -15.09 24.60 0.44
N LEU A 43 -15.99 24.09 -0.40
CA LEU A 43 -17.38 24.56 -0.51
C LEU A 43 -18.32 23.86 0.48
N ALA A 44 -17.88 22.75 1.09
CA ALA A 44 -18.67 22.06 2.10
C ALA A 44 -18.59 22.78 3.45
N PRO A 45 -19.66 22.77 4.28
CA PRO A 45 -19.58 23.34 5.62
C PRO A 45 -18.53 22.64 6.48
N ALA A 46 -17.72 23.41 7.21
CA ALA A 46 -16.68 22.87 8.11
C ALA A 46 -17.21 22.00 9.27
N SER A 47 -18.53 21.98 9.49
CA SER A 47 -19.22 21.05 10.40
C SER A 47 -19.49 19.66 9.79
N VAL A 48 -19.35 19.53 8.47
CA VAL A 48 -19.53 18.28 7.69
C VAL A 48 -18.19 17.76 7.20
N LEU A 49 -17.36 18.65 6.65
CA LEU A 49 -15.97 18.40 6.27
C LEU A 49 -15.05 19.36 7.01
N PRO A 50 -14.66 19.04 8.26
CA PRO A 50 -13.65 19.80 8.97
C PRO A 50 -12.32 19.90 8.23
N SER A 51 -11.91 18.95 7.38
CA SER A 51 -10.65 18.99 6.63
C SER A 51 -10.86 18.85 5.13
N THR A 52 -10.04 19.56 4.36
CA THR A 52 -10.04 19.53 2.88
C THR A 52 -8.89 18.71 2.30
N ASN A 53 -8.09 18.05 3.15
CA ASN A 53 -6.99 17.18 2.74
C ASN A 53 -7.54 15.84 2.21
N SER A 54 -7.00 15.36 1.09
CA SER A 54 -7.45 14.12 0.43
C SER A 54 -6.33 13.11 0.19
N LEU A 55 -6.71 11.83 0.19
CA LEU A 55 -5.83 10.69 -0.02
C LEU A 55 -6.33 9.81 -1.18
N GLY A 56 -5.53 9.65 -2.23
CA GLY A 56 -5.77 8.73 -3.33
C GLY A 56 -4.93 7.47 -3.20
N LEU A 57 -5.58 6.31 -3.05
CA LEU A 57 -4.95 4.99 -2.98
C LEU A 57 -5.38 4.13 -4.17
N GLY A 58 -4.54 3.17 -4.56
CA GLY A 58 -4.91 2.16 -5.56
C GLY A 58 -3.70 1.65 -6.33
N GLY A 59 -3.69 0.35 -6.62
CA GLY A 59 -2.61 -0.28 -7.40
C GLY A 59 -2.52 0.24 -8.84
N LEU A 60 -1.48 -0.18 -9.56
CA LEU A 60 -1.21 0.26 -10.92
C LEU A 60 -2.44 0.06 -11.84
N GLY A 61 -2.77 1.10 -12.62
CA GLY A 61 -3.92 1.09 -13.52
C GLY A 61 -5.30 1.21 -12.84
N SER A 62 -5.38 1.51 -11.54
CA SER A 62 -6.64 1.75 -10.82
C SER A 62 -7.39 3.01 -11.25
N GLY A 63 -6.72 3.98 -11.87
CA GLY A 63 -7.29 5.31 -12.21
C GLY A 63 -7.11 6.37 -11.11
N LYS A 64 -6.24 6.12 -10.11
CA LYS A 64 -5.89 7.07 -9.03
C LYS A 64 -5.45 8.44 -9.58
N SER A 65 -4.45 8.43 -10.47
CA SER A 65 -3.84 9.61 -11.09
C SER A 65 -4.83 10.35 -12.01
N THR A 66 -5.57 9.62 -12.86
CA THR A 66 -6.68 10.14 -13.68
C THR A 66 -7.69 10.91 -12.83
N THR A 67 -8.14 10.33 -11.70
CA THR A 67 -9.13 10.94 -10.81
C THR A 67 -8.58 12.20 -10.14
N ALA A 68 -7.33 12.20 -9.70
CA ALA A 68 -6.68 13.38 -9.13
C ALA A 68 -6.52 14.51 -10.17
N LYS A 69 -6.00 14.20 -11.36
CA LYS A 69 -5.82 15.16 -12.47
C LYS A 69 -7.15 15.80 -12.89
N VAL A 70 -8.20 15.01 -13.03
CA VAL A 70 -9.56 15.48 -13.37
C VAL A 70 -10.11 16.42 -12.29
N ARG A 71 -9.95 16.07 -11.00
CA ARG A 71 -10.35 16.95 -9.90
C ARG A 71 -9.62 18.28 -9.96
N ILE A 72 -8.29 18.27 -10.01
CA ILE A 72 -7.47 19.49 -10.04
C ILE A 72 -7.81 20.36 -11.26
N ARG A 73 -8.00 19.75 -12.44
CA ARG A 73 -8.45 20.48 -13.64
C ARG A 73 -9.77 21.21 -13.41
N ARG A 74 -10.79 20.50 -12.90
CA ARG A 74 -12.12 21.07 -12.66
C ARG A 74 -12.10 22.13 -11.56
N GLU A 75 -11.35 21.92 -10.46
CA GLU A 75 -11.19 22.93 -9.40
C GLU A 75 -10.55 24.24 -9.91
N ILE A 76 -9.55 24.15 -10.79
CA ILE A 76 -8.92 25.32 -11.41
C ILE A 76 -9.91 26.03 -12.36
N LEU A 77 -10.59 25.28 -13.24
CA LEU A 77 -11.48 25.86 -14.26
C LEU A 77 -12.82 26.37 -13.72
N GLU A 78 -13.43 25.69 -12.76
CA GLU A 78 -14.77 26.00 -12.24
C GLU A 78 -14.73 26.91 -11.00
N ASN A 79 -13.72 26.75 -10.12
CA ASN A 79 -13.63 27.46 -8.85
C ASN A 79 -12.44 28.46 -8.76
N ALA A 80 -11.65 28.62 -9.82
CA ALA A 80 -10.45 29.48 -9.84
C ALA A 80 -9.45 29.17 -8.71
N HIS A 81 -9.29 27.88 -8.39
CA HIS A 81 -8.23 27.40 -7.51
C HIS A 81 -6.86 27.45 -8.21
N GLN A 82 -5.79 27.31 -7.44
CA GLN A 82 -4.44 27.06 -7.96
C GLN A 82 -3.89 25.72 -7.47
N ALA A 83 -2.97 25.12 -8.22
CA ALA A 83 -2.29 23.89 -7.81
C ALA A 83 -0.76 23.96 -7.94
N VAL A 84 -0.07 23.35 -6.98
CA VAL A 84 1.34 22.97 -7.09
C VAL A 84 1.39 21.44 -7.03
N VAL A 85 2.07 20.83 -7.99
CA VAL A 85 2.27 19.39 -8.07
C VAL A 85 3.73 19.07 -7.84
N ILE A 86 4.00 18.07 -7.01
CA ILE A 86 5.26 17.35 -6.98
C ILE A 86 5.03 16.05 -7.75
N ASP A 87 5.63 15.99 -8.93
CA ASP A 87 5.41 14.97 -9.96
C ASP A 87 6.64 14.06 -9.99
N SER A 88 6.61 12.99 -9.19
CA SER A 88 7.75 12.07 -9.03
C SER A 88 7.66 10.84 -9.93
N PHE A 89 6.59 10.72 -10.71
CA PHE A 89 6.35 9.62 -11.62
C PHE A 89 6.25 10.09 -13.08
N GLY A 90 7.00 9.44 -13.96
CA GLY A 90 6.87 9.60 -15.41
C GLY A 90 7.52 8.42 -16.12
N GLU A 91 7.15 8.21 -17.38
CA GLU A 91 7.85 7.24 -18.23
C GLU A 91 9.11 7.91 -18.82
N ASP A 92 10.25 7.20 -18.84
CA ASP A 92 11.65 7.67 -19.03
C ASP A 92 11.98 8.48 -20.33
N SER A 93 10.98 8.97 -21.06
CA SER A 93 11.15 9.69 -22.32
C SER A 93 9.91 10.52 -22.74
N ALA A 94 9.03 10.90 -21.80
CA ALA A 94 7.85 11.74 -22.07
C ALA A 94 7.70 12.98 -21.16
N GLY A 95 8.51 13.10 -20.11
CA GLY A 95 8.31 14.04 -19.00
C GLY A 95 7.28 13.53 -17.99
N GLY A 96 7.11 14.29 -16.91
CA GLY A 96 6.25 13.98 -15.78
C GLY A 96 4.78 13.78 -16.15
N GLU A 97 4.10 12.96 -15.36
CA GLU A 97 2.73 12.53 -15.62
C GLU A 97 1.71 13.68 -15.69
N TRP A 98 1.99 14.83 -15.06
CA TRP A 98 1.12 16.00 -15.04
C TRP A 98 1.44 17.02 -16.13
N ALA A 99 2.59 16.90 -16.80
CA ALA A 99 3.07 17.88 -17.77
C ALA A 99 2.06 18.23 -18.90
N PRO A 100 1.26 17.30 -19.47
CA PRO A 100 0.24 17.64 -20.46
C PRO A 100 -0.87 18.53 -19.89
N LEU A 101 -1.37 18.23 -18.68
CA LEU A 101 -2.42 19.00 -18.02
C LEU A 101 -1.92 20.39 -17.60
N VAL A 102 -0.70 20.45 -17.08
CA VAL A 102 -0.06 21.72 -16.66
C VAL A 102 0.04 22.69 -17.83
N ARG A 103 0.45 22.20 -19.00
CA ARG A 103 0.57 23.00 -20.23
C ARG A 103 -0.80 23.41 -20.79
N GLU A 104 -1.82 22.57 -20.68
CA GLU A 104 -3.20 22.89 -21.10
C GLU A 104 -3.81 24.03 -20.27
N LEU A 105 -3.60 24.01 -18.96
CA LEU A 105 -4.09 25.03 -18.02
C LEU A 105 -3.27 26.33 -17.99
N GLY A 106 -2.35 26.53 -18.94
CA GLY A 106 -1.49 27.72 -18.98
C GLY A 106 -0.47 27.81 -17.83
N GLY A 107 -0.19 26.68 -17.18
CA GLY A 107 0.81 26.54 -16.12
C GLY A 107 2.23 26.31 -16.63
N ARG A 108 3.15 26.07 -15.68
CA ARG A 108 4.57 25.76 -15.98
C ARG A 108 5.00 24.44 -15.37
N VAL A 109 5.75 23.67 -16.16
CA VAL A 109 6.50 22.49 -15.70
C VAL A 109 7.93 22.92 -15.40
N ILE A 110 8.45 22.50 -14.25
CA ILE A 110 9.77 22.80 -13.72
C ILE A 110 10.52 21.47 -13.65
N GLU A 111 11.24 21.16 -14.72
CA GLU A 111 12.01 19.93 -14.85
C GLU A 111 13.31 20.03 -14.04
N ALA A 112 13.56 19.07 -13.15
CA ALA A 112 14.77 19.05 -12.32
C ALA A 112 16.04 19.01 -13.18
N GLY A 113 16.92 19.98 -13.01
CA GLY A 113 18.15 20.13 -13.80
C GLY A 113 18.03 21.09 -15.00
N ALA A 114 16.81 21.42 -15.44
CA ALA A 114 16.56 22.42 -16.49
C ALA A 114 16.26 23.82 -15.92
N PHE A 115 15.60 23.87 -14.75
CA PHE A 115 15.36 25.08 -13.97
C PHE A 115 16.01 24.96 -12.60
N THR A 116 16.60 26.05 -12.10
CA THR A 116 17.31 26.09 -10.81
C THR A 116 16.53 26.90 -9.79
N LEU A 117 16.21 26.26 -8.66
CA LEU A 117 15.61 26.94 -7.51
C LEU A 117 16.70 27.72 -6.77
N ASN A 118 16.40 28.93 -6.29
CA ASN A 118 17.36 29.69 -5.49
C ASN A 118 17.13 29.52 -3.97
N PRO A 119 17.88 28.65 -3.26
CA PRO A 119 17.73 28.49 -1.82
C PRO A 119 18.22 29.69 -1.01
N CYS A 120 18.98 30.61 -1.62
CA CYS A 120 19.54 31.79 -0.98
C CYS A 120 18.71 33.07 -1.22
N SER A 121 17.53 32.94 -1.85
CA SER A 121 16.64 34.08 -2.15
C SER A 121 16.26 34.88 -0.90
N ASP A 122 16.30 36.20 -1.03
CA ASP A 122 15.88 37.20 -0.05
C ASP A 122 14.36 37.25 0.19
N MET A 123 13.56 36.60 -0.65
CA MET A 123 12.14 36.40 -0.41
C MET A 123 11.86 35.41 0.75
N PHE A 124 12.84 34.58 1.13
CA PHE A 124 12.74 33.76 2.33
C PHE A 124 13.04 34.58 3.59
N PRO A 125 12.25 34.43 4.68
CA PRO A 125 12.63 34.95 5.99
C PRO A 125 14.05 34.46 6.38
N PRO A 126 14.90 35.29 7.03
CA PRO A 126 16.30 34.94 7.27
C PRO A 126 16.50 33.59 7.97
N GLU A 127 15.66 33.27 8.94
CA GLU A 127 15.71 32.03 9.73
C GLU A 127 15.34 30.81 8.87
N VAL A 128 14.36 30.98 7.98
CA VAL A 128 13.87 29.96 7.04
C VAL A 128 14.90 29.69 5.95
N ARG A 129 15.58 30.74 5.48
CA ARG A 129 16.68 30.66 4.52
C ARG A 129 17.87 29.91 5.11
N GLU A 130 18.22 30.18 6.37
CA GLU A 130 19.21 29.40 7.12
C GLU A 130 18.78 27.94 7.26
N GLU A 131 17.56 27.68 7.72
CA GLU A 131 17.04 26.32 7.91
C GLU A 131 17.07 25.52 6.59
N LEU A 132 16.63 26.10 5.48
CA LEU A 132 16.69 25.48 4.16
C LEU A 132 18.12 25.11 3.74
N VAL A 133 19.09 26.02 3.87
CA VAL A 133 20.48 25.71 3.51
C VAL A 133 21.06 24.64 4.43
N ARG A 134 20.71 24.63 5.73
CA ARG A 134 21.07 23.55 6.64
C ARG A 134 20.42 22.21 6.23
N SER A 135 19.17 22.20 5.77
CA SER A 135 18.54 21.00 5.20
C SER A 135 19.26 20.51 3.93
N LEU A 136 19.72 21.41 3.05
CA LEU A 136 20.51 21.04 1.87
C LEU A 136 21.85 20.41 2.25
N ILE A 137 22.58 20.98 3.23
CA ILE A 137 23.82 20.39 3.73
C ILE A 137 23.55 19.01 4.34
N ALA A 138 22.54 18.91 5.21
CA ALA A 138 22.16 17.67 5.89
C ALA A 138 21.73 16.55 4.92
N ALA A 139 21.16 16.89 3.76
CA ALA A 139 20.73 15.93 2.76
C ALA A 139 21.90 15.23 2.03
N VAL A 140 23.09 15.85 1.98
CA VAL A 140 24.26 15.31 1.26
C VAL A 140 25.45 14.97 2.14
N GLU A 141 25.59 15.63 3.29
CA GLU A 141 26.69 15.44 4.24
C GLU A 141 26.23 15.80 5.67
N PRO A 142 25.50 14.91 6.37
CA PRO A 142 24.92 15.18 7.69
C PRO A 142 25.95 15.66 8.74
N ASP A 143 27.15 15.08 8.72
CA ASP A 143 28.20 15.32 9.71
C ASP A 143 28.90 16.70 9.54
N ALA A 144 28.62 17.43 8.44
CA ALA A 144 29.18 18.76 8.20
C ALA A 144 28.62 19.85 9.15
N LEU A 145 27.48 19.61 9.81
CA LEU A 145 26.74 20.63 10.59
C LEU A 145 27.12 20.69 12.08
N SER A 146 28.40 20.93 12.36
CA SER A 146 28.89 21.23 13.72
C SER A 146 28.34 22.57 14.25
N HIS A 147 28.43 22.81 15.58
CA HIS A 147 27.99 24.09 16.16
C HIS A 147 28.81 25.28 15.64
N GLN A 148 30.09 25.05 15.31
CA GLN A 148 30.95 26.04 14.67
C GLN A 148 30.54 26.27 13.21
N ALA A 149 30.27 25.21 12.44
CA ALA A 149 29.82 25.31 11.05
C ALA A 149 28.48 26.04 10.94
N ASN A 150 27.55 25.82 11.89
CA ASN A 150 26.30 26.58 11.96
C ASN A 150 26.56 28.08 12.16
N HIS A 151 27.51 28.47 13.02
CA HIS A 151 27.88 29.88 13.20
C HIS A 151 28.58 30.46 11.96
N ALA A 152 29.45 29.70 11.30
CA ALA A 152 30.10 30.14 10.06
C ALA A 152 29.07 30.33 8.92
N LEU A 153 28.10 29.42 8.80
CA LEU A 153 26.98 29.53 7.86
C LEU A 153 26.10 30.75 8.15
N GLN A 154 25.75 31.00 9.42
CA GLN A 154 25.03 32.21 9.83
C GLN A 154 25.79 33.49 9.45
N HIS A 155 27.11 33.52 9.62
CA HIS A 155 27.93 34.65 9.20
C HIS A 155 27.90 34.82 7.67
N ALA A 156 28.14 33.73 6.93
CA ALA A 156 28.17 33.74 5.46
C ALA A 156 26.82 34.12 4.83
N LEU A 157 25.68 33.70 5.40
CA LEU A 157 24.34 34.07 4.93
C LEU A 157 24.02 35.57 5.05
N ASN A 158 24.74 36.31 5.89
CA ASN A 158 24.63 37.76 5.99
C ASN A 158 25.55 38.52 5.01
N HIS A 159 26.43 37.81 4.29
CA HIS A 159 27.35 38.42 3.33
C HIS A 159 26.60 38.84 2.04
N PRO A 160 26.92 39.99 1.40
CA PRO A 160 26.21 40.47 0.21
C PRO A 160 26.21 39.53 -1.00
N LYS A 161 27.16 38.57 -1.06
CA LYS A 161 27.17 37.53 -2.10
C LYS A 161 26.18 36.39 -1.86
N ALA A 162 25.64 36.21 -0.64
CA ALA A 162 24.73 35.11 -0.29
C ALA A 162 23.29 35.31 -0.80
N THR A 163 23.17 35.75 -2.06
CA THR A 163 21.94 35.83 -2.86
C THR A 163 21.81 34.66 -3.84
N SER A 164 22.86 33.86 -4.01
CA SER A 164 22.89 32.60 -4.77
C SER A 164 23.74 31.57 -4.05
N LEU A 165 23.60 30.28 -4.41
CA LEU A 165 24.34 29.21 -3.73
C LEU A 165 25.86 29.32 -3.96
N ASN A 166 26.29 29.66 -5.18
CA ASN A 166 27.69 29.95 -5.49
C ASN A 166 28.24 31.10 -4.63
N GLY A 167 27.50 32.20 -4.52
CA GLY A 167 27.90 33.35 -3.72
C GLY A 167 27.92 33.10 -2.20
N LEU A 168 27.14 32.13 -1.72
CA LEU A 168 27.22 31.64 -0.35
C LEU A 168 28.45 30.74 -0.11
N VAL A 169 28.80 29.85 -1.06
CA VAL A 169 30.03 29.05 -1.00
C VAL A 169 31.27 29.96 -1.00
N ASP A 170 31.29 30.98 -1.88
CA ASP A 170 32.28 32.06 -1.87
C ASP A 170 32.44 32.71 -0.48
N ALA A 171 31.32 33.00 0.19
CA ALA A 171 31.29 33.66 1.50
C ALA A 171 31.71 32.74 2.66
N LEU A 172 31.61 31.41 2.50
CA LEU A 172 32.13 30.43 3.45
C LEU A 172 33.64 30.20 3.28
N ILE A 173 34.14 30.19 2.05
CA ILE A 173 35.55 29.97 1.74
C ILE A 173 36.37 31.25 2.03
N SER A 174 35.85 32.42 1.66
CA SER A 174 36.48 33.73 1.88
C SER A 174 35.57 34.69 2.67
N PRO A 175 35.34 34.41 3.97
CA PRO A 175 34.54 35.28 4.84
C PRO A 175 35.28 36.58 5.18
N GLU A 176 34.52 37.66 5.38
CA GLU A 176 35.04 38.89 6.00
C GLU A 176 35.11 38.74 7.54
N ASP A 177 35.97 39.52 8.19
CA ASP A 177 36.06 39.58 9.66
C ASP A 177 34.71 39.98 10.29
N GLY A 178 34.33 39.29 11.37
CA GLY A 178 33.11 39.57 12.14
C GLY A 178 33.39 39.71 13.63
N ARG A 179 32.54 39.07 14.46
CA ARG A 179 32.85 38.86 15.89
C ARG A 179 34.02 37.87 16.09
N TRP A 180 34.39 37.15 15.04
CA TRP A 180 35.52 36.24 14.97
C TRP A 180 36.37 36.59 13.74
N PRO A 181 37.69 36.32 13.75
CA PRO A 181 38.54 36.54 12.58
C PRO A 181 38.15 35.63 11.41
N ALA A 182 38.34 36.11 10.18
CA ALA A 182 38.07 35.39 8.94
C ALA A 182 38.72 33.99 8.92
N GLU A 183 39.99 33.86 9.35
CA GLU A 183 40.72 32.59 9.45
C GLU A 183 39.96 31.52 10.26
N ARG A 184 39.34 31.91 11.37
CA ARG A 184 38.51 31.01 12.19
C ARG A 184 37.17 30.68 11.53
N LEU A 185 36.59 31.66 10.84
CA LEU A 185 35.31 31.45 10.13
C LEU A 185 35.49 30.51 8.93
N THR A 186 36.63 30.57 8.22
CA THR A 186 37.01 29.61 7.17
C THR A 186 37.22 28.21 7.76
N GLU A 187 38.01 28.07 8.83
CA GLU A 187 38.22 26.78 9.54
C GLU A 187 36.90 26.13 9.96
N TRP A 188 35.93 26.93 10.42
CA TRP A 188 34.62 26.44 10.85
C TRP A 188 33.66 26.18 9.68
N GLY A 189 33.78 26.94 8.60
CA GLY A 189 32.92 26.87 7.41
C GLY A 189 33.33 25.80 6.40
N GLU A 190 34.57 25.30 6.45
CA GLU A 190 35.15 24.37 5.46
C GLU A 190 34.24 23.17 5.15
N GLY A 191 33.77 22.45 6.18
CA GLY A 191 32.87 21.29 6.00
C GLY A 191 31.54 21.66 5.34
N ALA A 192 30.96 22.81 5.69
CA ALA A 192 29.73 23.30 5.07
C ALA A 192 29.95 23.74 3.61
N ALA A 193 31.09 24.36 3.30
CA ALA A 193 31.46 24.72 1.93
C ALA A 193 31.65 23.49 1.04
N ILE A 194 32.34 22.45 1.54
CA ILE A 194 32.54 21.17 0.84
C ILE A 194 31.21 20.42 0.65
N ALA A 195 30.31 20.46 1.63
CA ALA A 195 28.98 19.87 1.47
C ALA A 195 28.16 20.61 0.40
N LEU A 196 28.18 21.94 0.40
CA LEU A 196 27.47 22.76 -0.60
C LEU A 196 28.09 22.66 -1.99
N SER A 197 29.40 22.44 -2.13
CA SER A 197 30.04 22.32 -3.45
C SER A 197 29.57 21.10 -4.25
N ARG A 198 28.95 20.10 -3.60
CA ARG A 198 28.24 19.00 -4.29
C ARG A 198 27.14 19.52 -5.23
N TYR A 199 26.53 20.67 -4.94
CA TYR A 199 25.47 21.31 -5.73
C TYR A 199 25.98 22.34 -6.75
N THR A 200 27.23 22.79 -6.67
CA THR A 200 27.79 23.82 -7.57
C THR A 200 28.84 23.27 -8.52
N GLU A 201 29.65 22.32 -8.05
CA GLU A 201 30.75 21.70 -8.81
C GLU A 201 30.59 20.18 -8.93
N GLY A 202 29.88 19.56 -7.99
CA GLY A 202 29.72 18.11 -7.89
C GLY A 202 28.57 17.51 -8.71
N SER A 203 28.12 16.33 -8.26
CA SER A 203 27.11 15.51 -8.96
C SER A 203 25.69 16.07 -8.94
N LEU A 204 25.42 17.13 -8.15
CA LEU A 204 24.09 17.76 -8.02
C LEU A 204 24.04 19.18 -8.62
N ARG A 205 25.02 19.52 -9.47
CA ARG A 205 24.99 20.74 -10.29
C ARG A 205 23.79 20.76 -11.25
N GLY A 206 23.29 21.95 -11.56
CA GLY A 206 22.06 22.18 -12.31
C GLY A 206 20.78 22.23 -11.46
N LEU A 207 20.84 22.04 -10.14
CA LEU A 207 19.65 22.09 -9.27
C LEU A 207 19.43 23.45 -8.58
N PHE A 208 20.52 24.11 -8.14
CA PHE A 208 20.46 25.31 -7.28
C PHE A 208 21.51 26.39 -7.59
N ASP A 209 22.37 26.13 -8.57
CA ASP A 209 23.63 26.83 -8.88
C ASP A 209 23.60 27.62 -10.20
N GLY A 210 22.45 27.64 -10.89
CA GLY A 210 22.27 28.38 -12.13
C GLY A 210 22.49 29.89 -11.95
N GLN A 211 23.02 30.54 -12.98
CA GLN A 211 23.30 31.99 -12.94
C GLN A 211 22.03 32.82 -12.74
N ASP A 212 20.91 32.37 -13.33
CA ASP A 212 19.58 32.97 -13.20
C ASP A 212 18.68 32.20 -12.20
N ALA A 213 19.27 31.51 -11.21
CA ALA A 213 18.52 30.78 -10.19
C ALA A 213 17.55 31.73 -9.46
N THR A 214 16.27 31.40 -9.49
CA THR A 214 15.17 32.23 -9.00
C THR A 214 14.15 31.38 -8.26
N LEU A 215 13.12 32.02 -7.67
CA LEU A 215 11.96 31.31 -7.16
C LEU A 215 10.85 31.30 -8.22
N PRO A 216 10.06 30.22 -8.36
CA PRO A 216 8.97 30.14 -9.32
C PRO A 216 7.87 31.18 -9.08
N GLU A 217 7.13 31.51 -10.14
CA GLU A 217 5.99 32.43 -10.09
C GLU A 217 4.90 31.93 -9.12
N ALA A 218 4.37 32.80 -8.25
CA ALA A 218 3.38 32.40 -7.25
C ALA A 218 1.91 32.41 -7.74
N ASP A 219 1.62 32.99 -8.91
CA ASP A 219 0.25 33.27 -9.38
C ASP A 219 -0.18 32.46 -10.64
N LEU A 220 0.58 31.43 -11.03
CA LEU A 220 0.17 30.54 -12.13
C LEU A 220 -0.98 29.62 -11.72
N PRO A 221 -1.93 29.27 -12.64
CA PRO A 221 -3.03 28.36 -12.35
C PRO A 221 -2.56 26.99 -11.84
N ILE A 222 -1.48 26.48 -12.42
CA ILE A 222 -0.83 25.25 -11.99
C ILE A 222 0.68 25.29 -12.23
N LEU A 223 1.42 24.70 -11.30
CA LEU A 223 2.85 24.43 -11.39
C LEU A 223 3.10 22.95 -11.14
N SER A 224 4.04 22.35 -11.87
CA SER A 224 4.54 21.00 -11.58
C SER A 224 6.05 21.01 -11.45
N PHE A 225 6.55 20.45 -10.35
CA PHE A 225 7.96 20.11 -10.16
C PHE A 225 8.15 18.68 -10.62
N ASP A 226 8.75 18.53 -11.79
CA ASP A 226 8.92 17.26 -12.49
C ASP A 226 10.28 16.64 -12.13
N PHE A 227 10.21 15.52 -11.40
CA PHE A 227 11.37 14.75 -10.98
C PHE A 227 11.52 13.44 -11.77
N SER A 228 10.72 13.19 -12.81
CA SER A 228 10.70 11.89 -13.50
C SER A 228 12.02 11.54 -14.20
N ALA A 229 12.88 12.53 -14.44
CA ALA A 229 14.22 12.37 -15.02
C ALA A 229 15.31 12.02 -13.98
N LEU A 230 14.99 12.06 -12.68
CA LEU A 230 15.92 11.71 -11.61
C LEU A 230 15.82 10.23 -11.25
N ASP A 231 16.95 9.60 -10.93
CA ASP A 231 16.93 8.27 -10.30
C ASP A 231 16.19 8.34 -8.95
N ARG A 232 15.41 7.29 -8.66
CA ARG A 232 14.57 7.19 -7.46
C ARG A 232 15.36 7.15 -6.16
N ASN A 233 16.64 6.80 -6.22
CA ASN A 233 17.55 6.82 -5.07
C ASN A 233 18.49 8.04 -5.09
N SER A 234 18.21 9.05 -5.93
CA SER A 234 19.07 10.21 -6.08
C SER A 234 19.08 11.10 -4.82
N PRO A 235 20.27 11.50 -4.32
CA PRO A 235 20.39 12.47 -3.22
C PRO A 235 19.90 13.88 -3.60
N ALA A 236 19.51 14.11 -4.86
CA ALA A 236 18.77 15.29 -5.29
C ALA A 236 17.38 15.40 -4.64
N ILE A 237 16.68 14.27 -4.45
CA ILE A 237 15.24 14.26 -4.11
C ILE A 237 14.95 14.93 -2.75
N PRO A 238 15.64 14.58 -1.63
CA PRO A 238 15.40 15.24 -0.34
C PRO A 238 15.68 16.75 -0.40
N SER A 239 16.69 17.13 -1.17
CA SER A 239 17.19 18.49 -1.35
C SER A 239 16.18 19.37 -2.10
N LEU A 240 15.69 18.87 -3.25
CA LEU A 240 14.61 19.50 -4.02
C LEU A 240 13.32 19.56 -3.19
N MET A 241 13.05 18.53 -2.39
CA MET A 241 11.88 18.52 -1.51
C MET A 241 11.94 19.56 -0.41
N ALA A 242 13.08 19.78 0.24
CA ALA A 242 13.25 20.90 1.16
C ALA A 242 13.03 22.26 0.46
N ALA A 243 13.59 22.45 -0.74
CA ALA A 243 13.50 23.71 -1.49
C ALA A 243 12.07 24.01 -1.98
N VAL A 244 11.41 23.06 -2.66
CA VAL A 244 10.01 23.19 -3.14
C VAL A 244 9.06 23.41 -1.98
N SER A 245 9.23 22.66 -0.89
CA SER A 245 8.48 22.81 0.35
C SER A 245 8.60 24.20 0.97
N CYS A 246 9.83 24.69 1.09
CA CYS A 246 10.12 25.99 1.67
C CYS A 246 9.52 27.12 0.81
N TRP A 247 9.68 27.06 -0.52
CA TRP A 247 9.01 27.96 -1.46
C TRP A 247 7.50 27.89 -1.34
N ALA A 248 6.92 26.69 -1.28
CA ALA A 248 5.47 26.50 -1.17
C ALA A 248 4.92 27.20 0.09
N GLU A 249 5.50 26.94 1.26
CA GLU A 249 5.00 27.48 2.53
C GLU A 249 5.29 28.97 2.74
N HIS A 250 6.50 29.42 2.41
CA HIS A 250 6.96 30.76 2.78
C HIS A 250 6.79 31.81 1.68
N VAL A 251 6.61 31.40 0.43
CA VAL A 251 6.45 32.30 -0.71
C VAL A 251 5.09 32.09 -1.38
N TRP A 252 4.83 30.92 -1.97
CA TRP A 252 3.62 30.66 -2.75
C TRP A 252 2.33 30.85 -1.95
N LEU A 253 2.17 30.19 -0.80
CA LEU A 253 0.97 30.31 0.05
C LEU A 253 0.70 31.75 0.53
N ARG A 254 1.72 32.63 0.54
CA ARG A 254 1.60 34.03 0.99
C ARG A 254 1.33 35.02 -0.14
N GLN A 255 1.86 34.74 -1.34
CA GLN A 255 1.79 35.64 -2.50
C GLN A 255 0.62 35.30 -3.43
N SER A 256 0.30 34.01 -3.57
CA SER A 256 -0.77 33.52 -4.44
C SER A 256 -2.10 34.22 -4.16
N THR A 257 -2.77 34.66 -5.22
CA THR A 257 -4.06 35.38 -5.17
C THR A 257 -5.30 34.47 -5.19
N ALA A 258 -5.13 33.14 -5.28
CA ALA A 258 -6.23 32.19 -5.40
C ALA A 258 -7.15 32.11 -4.16
N VAL A 259 -8.42 31.78 -4.39
CA VAL A 259 -9.41 31.58 -3.30
C VAL A 259 -9.12 30.33 -2.47
N HIS A 260 -8.58 29.28 -3.10
CA HIS A 260 -8.12 28.05 -2.47
C HIS A 260 -6.98 27.44 -3.30
N ARG A 261 -6.13 26.64 -2.65
CA ARG A 261 -4.90 26.06 -3.23
C ARG A 261 -4.86 24.55 -3.03
N HIS A 262 -4.20 23.86 -3.94
CA HIS A 262 -3.93 22.42 -3.86
C HIS A 262 -2.43 22.17 -3.91
N LEU A 263 -1.86 21.48 -2.91
CA LEU A 263 -0.52 20.92 -3.00
C LEU A 263 -0.66 19.42 -3.20
N VAL A 264 -0.39 18.99 -4.43
CA VAL A 264 -0.52 17.60 -4.87
C VAL A 264 0.82 16.89 -4.70
N LEU A 265 0.80 15.79 -3.95
CA LEU A 265 1.99 14.96 -3.70
C LEU A 265 1.80 13.62 -4.42
N GLU A 266 2.42 13.47 -5.59
CA GLU A 266 2.29 12.27 -6.43
C GLU A 266 3.46 11.30 -6.16
N GLU A 267 3.11 10.05 -5.82
CA GLU A 267 4.01 8.93 -5.49
C GLU A 267 5.02 9.22 -4.36
N ALA A 268 4.70 10.22 -3.52
CA ALA A 268 5.59 10.86 -2.55
C ALA A 268 5.91 10.05 -1.28
N TRP A 269 5.78 8.73 -1.27
CA TRP A 269 6.03 7.91 -0.08
C TRP A 269 7.49 8.02 0.41
N GLN A 270 8.46 8.07 -0.51
CA GLN A 270 9.88 8.31 -0.21
C GLN A 270 10.11 9.61 0.56
N ILE A 271 9.30 10.63 0.26
CA ILE A 271 9.37 11.96 0.84
C ILE A 271 8.85 11.93 2.30
N LEU A 272 7.89 11.06 2.57
CA LEU A 272 7.30 10.84 3.90
C LEU A 272 8.15 9.96 4.83
N LEU A 273 9.16 9.26 4.29
CA LEU A 273 10.16 8.52 5.08
C LEU A 273 11.24 9.45 5.67
N SER A 274 11.41 10.68 5.16
CA SER A 274 12.31 11.69 5.72
C SER A 274 11.68 12.35 6.96
N PRO A 275 12.31 12.31 8.16
CA PRO A 275 11.74 12.91 9.37
C PRO A 275 11.44 14.40 9.22
N ALA A 276 12.36 15.18 8.63
CA ALA A 276 12.19 16.62 8.47
C ALA A 276 11.03 16.96 7.52
N THR A 277 10.92 16.25 6.40
CA THR A 277 9.86 16.50 5.42
C THR A 277 8.50 15.97 5.89
N ALA A 278 8.47 14.86 6.63
CA ALA A 278 7.26 14.36 7.27
C ALA A 278 6.73 15.32 8.35
N GLU A 279 7.61 15.95 9.15
CA GLU A 279 7.20 16.95 10.13
C GLU A 279 6.63 18.22 9.49
N LEU A 280 7.22 18.67 8.38
CA LEU A 280 6.63 19.74 7.57
C LEU A 280 5.26 19.33 7.01
N ILE A 281 5.14 18.18 6.34
CA ILE A 281 3.89 17.76 5.72
C ILE A 281 2.80 17.59 6.79
N GLN A 282 3.15 17.09 7.97
CA GLN A 282 2.24 17.05 9.13
C GLN A 282 1.82 18.46 9.59
N ARG A 283 2.73 19.44 9.58
CA ARG A 283 2.45 20.85 9.89
C ARG A 283 1.53 21.48 8.85
N LEU A 284 1.74 21.22 7.56
CA LEU A 284 0.87 21.66 6.47
C LEU A 284 -0.53 21.02 6.59
N LEU A 285 -0.63 19.71 6.81
CA LEU A 285 -1.90 18.99 7.05
C LEU A 285 -2.69 19.58 8.24
N LYS A 286 -2.01 19.90 9.34
CA LYS A 286 -2.62 20.50 10.54
C LYS A 286 -3.09 21.95 10.33
N ASN A 287 -2.39 22.71 9.49
CA ASN A 287 -2.66 24.14 9.26
C ASN A 287 -3.43 24.43 7.95
N SER A 288 -3.69 23.43 7.11
CA SER A 288 -4.21 23.58 5.74
C SER A 288 -5.43 24.50 5.64
N ARG A 289 -6.39 24.32 6.55
CA ARG A 289 -7.56 25.21 6.71
C ARG A 289 -7.24 26.70 6.86
N LYS A 290 -6.23 27.05 7.67
CA LYS A 290 -5.83 28.45 7.90
C LYS A 290 -5.10 29.04 6.69
N ALA A 291 -4.52 28.19 5.86
CA ALA A 291 -3.78 28.56 4.66
C ALA A 291 -4.63 28.53 3.37
N ALA A 292 -5.93 28.22 3.46
CA ALA A 292 -6.79 27.95 2.30
C ALA A 292 -6.11 26.96 1.32
N LEU A 293 -5.69 25.82 1.88
CA LEU A 293 -4.92 24.77 1.22
C LEU A 293 -5.62 23.42 1.38
N SER A 294 -5.59 22.61 0.33
CA SER A 294 -5.78 21.16 0.37
C SER A 294 -4.44 20.49 0.11
N LEU A 295 -4.07 19.50 0.93
CA LEU A 295 -3.04 18.55 0.55
C LEU A 295 -3.72 17.36 -0.13
N ASP A 296 -3.35 17.05 -1.36
CA ASP A 296 -3.90 15.94 -2.16
C ASP A 296 -2.79 14.91 -2.40
N VAL A 297 -2.73 13.86 -1.56
CA VAL A 297 -1.66 12.86 -1.60
C VAL A 297 -2.09 11.65 -2.41
N VAL A 298 -1.29 11.22 -3.38
CA VAL A 298 -1.61 10.10 -4.29
C VAL A 298 -0.48 9.06 -4.24
N MET A 299 -0.79 7.82 -3.89
CA MET A 299 0.19 6.72 -3.72
C MET A 299 -0.41 5.36 -4.13
N HIS A 300 0.41 4.35 -4.40
CA HIS A 300 -0.08 3.03 -4.76
C HIS A 300 -0.72 2.30 -3.57
N THR A 301 0.01 2.15 -2.46
CA THR A 301 -0.43 1.43 -1.27
C THR A 301 -0.18 2.25 0.00
N LEU A 302 -0.87 1.91 1.09
CA LEU A 302 -0.59 2.43 2.42
C LEU A 302 0.70 1.80 2.98
N SER A 303 0.98 0.55 2.62
CA SER A 303 2.21 -0.17 2.97
C SER A 303 3.49 0.56 2.53
N ASP A 304 3.44 1.36 1.45
CA ASP A 304 4.57 2.18 0.97
C ASP A 304 5.03 3.24 1.99
N LEU A 305 4.18 3.62 2.96
CA LEU A 305 4.52 4.57 4.02
C LEU A 305 5.32 3.97 5.19
N GLY A 306 5.46 2.64 5.25
CA GLY A 306 5.99 1.94 6.43
C GLY A 306 5.11 2.13 7.66
N ASP A 307 5.66 1.88 8.85
CA ASP A 307 4.94 1.99 10.14
C ASP A 307 5.13 3.36 10.82
N GLY A 308 4.12 3.80 11.59
CA GLY A 308 4.22 4.95 12.50
C GLY A 308 3.79 6.29 11.91
N LYS A 309 4.58 7.36 12.18
CA LYS A 309 4.21 8.77 11.91
C LYS A 309 3.71 9.04 10.47
N ALA A 310 4.18 8.27 9.49
CA ALA A 310 3.77 8.42 8.09
C ALA A 310 2.33 7.91 7.85
N GLN A 311 1.93 6.77 8.42
CA GLN A 311 0.53 6.30 8.40
C GLN A 311 -0.40 7.23 9.17
N ASP A 312 0.07 7.90 10.23
CA ASP A 312 -0.72 8.90 10.94
C ASP A 312 -1.11 10.09 10.04
N LEU A 313 -0.36 10.38 8.97
CA LEU A 313 -0.71 11.41 8.00
C LEU A 313 -1.96 11.03 7.20
N ALA A 314 -2.11 9.75 6.84
CA ALA A 314 -3.32 9.26 6.18
C ALA A 314 -4.56 9.37 7.08
N ARG A 315 -4.41 9.35 8.42
CA ARG A 315 -5.50 9.66 9.37
C ARG A 315 -5.89 11.14 9.41
N LEU A 316 -5.03 12.05 8.92
CA LEU A 316 -5.32 13.50 8.82
C LEU A 316 -6.06 13.87 7.52
N CYS A 317 -6.27 12.90 6.62
CA CYS A 317 -7.10 13.04 5.42
C CYS A 317 -8.53 12.58 5.75
N GLU A 318 -9.47 13.53 5.80
CA GLU A 318 -10.90 13.22 5.99
C GLU A 318 -11.58 12.73 4.71
N ILE A 319 -10.91 12.91 3.57
CA ILE A 319 -11.36 12.47 2.25
C ILE A 319 -10.39 11.41 1.74
N ALA A 320 -10.92 10.26 1.32
CA ALA A 320 -10.12 9.22 0.69
C ALA A 320 -10.84 8.66 -0.54
N HIS A 321 -10.09 8.38 -1.60
CA HIS A 321 -10.58 7.60 -2.74
C HIS A 321 -9.67 6.40 -2.99
N VAL A 322 -10.21 5.21 -2.73
CA VAL A 322 -9.49 3.94 -2.75
C VAL A 322 -9.92 3.15 -3.98
N GLY A 323 -9.07 3.17 -5.01
CA GLY A 323 -9.20 2.31 -6.19
C GLY A 323 -8.80 0.86 -5.87
N ARG A 324 -8.72 0.02 -6.90
CA ARG A 324 -8.42 -1.42 -6.72
C ARG A 324 -7.10 -1.67 -5.98
N LEU A 325 -7.16 -2.45 -4.91
CA LEU A 325 -6.01 -2.95 -4.12
C LEU A 325 -6.12 -4.47 -3.92
N GLY A 326 -5.02 -5.10 -3.49
CA GLY A 326 -5.05 -6.51 -3.06
C GLY A 326 -5.87 -6.70 -1.77
N PRO A 327 -6.39 -7.91 -1.47
CA PRO A 327 -7.27 -8.13 -0.31
C PRO A 327 -6.66 -7.76 1.04
N GLU A 328 -5.38 -8.06 1.27
CA GLU A 328 -4.67 -7.74 2.51
C GLU A 328 -4.51 -6.23 2.68
N GLU A 329 -4.06 -5.55 1.62
CA GLU A 329 -3.91 -4.10 1.59
C GLU A 329 -5.27 -3.37 1.76
N ALA A 330 -6.33 -3.89 1.13
CA ALA A 330 -7.69 -3.37 1.29
C ALA A 330 -8.17 -3.48 2.75
N ALA A 331 -7.86 -4.57 3.45
CA ALA A 331 -8.18 -4.73 4.86
C ALA A 331 -7.40 -3.74 5.75
N THR A 332 -6.11 -3.54 5.50
CA THR A 332 -5.27 -2.57 6.23
C THR A 332 -5.76 -1.14 6.04
N VAL A 333 -6.01 -0.73 4.79
CA VAL A 333 -6.59 0.57 4.44
C VAL A 333 -7.98 0.75 5.05
N GLY A 334 -8.80 -0.29 5.01
CA GLY A 334 -10.14 -0.30 5.60
C GLY A 334 -10.11 -0.07 7.11
N ALA A 335 -9.24 -0.78 7.83
CA ALA A 335 -9.04 -0.61 9.27
C ALA A 335 -8.48 0.77 9.64
N LEU A 336 -7.57 1.32 8.82
CA LEU A 336 -7.01 2.66 9.05
C LEU A 336 -8.07 3.77 8.88
N LEU A 337 -8.80 3.72 7.77
CA LEU A 337 -9.75 4.76 7.36
C LEU A 337 -11.14 4.59 8.00
N GLY A 338 -11.41 3.48 8.71
CA GLY A 338 -12.72 3.18 9.27
C GLY A 338 -13.78 2.86 8.21
N LEU A 339 -13.39 2.16 7.14
CA LEU A 339 -14.34 1.74 6.10
C LEU A 339 -15.20 0.57 6.61
N PRO A 340 -16.49 0.50 6.22
CA PRO A 340 -17.35 -0.64 6.53
C PRO A 340 -16.95 -1.89 5.73
N ASP A 341 -17.15 -3.08 6.31
CA ASP A 341 -16.73 -4.38 5.74
C ASP A 341 -17.18 -4.60 4.28
N TRP A 342 -18.38 -4.11 3.93
CA TRP A 342 -18.90 -4.21 2.56
C TRP A 342 -18.03 -3.43 1.55
N ALA A 343 -17.54 -2.25 1.94
CA ALA A 343 -16.69 -1.42 1.09
C ALA A 343 -15.29 -2.03 0.97
N ILE A 344 -14.74 -2.54 2.08
CA ILE A 344 -13.47 -3.29 2.09
C ILE A 344 -13.54 -4.49 1.15
N THR A 345 -14.63 -5.24 1.19
CA THR A 345 -14.87 -6.42 0.34
C THR A 345 -14.99 -6.05 -1.15
N MET A 346 -15.42 -4.83 -1.48
CA MET A 346 -15.50 -4.35 -2.87
C MET A 346 -14.17 -3.88 -3.45
N ILE A 347 -13.24 -3.38 -2.64
CA ILE A 347 -11.97 -2.79 -3.13
C ILE A 347 -11.23 -3.71 -4.14
N PRO A 348 -11.05 -5.03 -3.89
CA PRO A 348 -10.34 -5.90 -4.84
C PRO A 348 -11.04 -6.12 -6.19
N THR A 349 -12.34 -5.86 -6.29
CA THR A 349 -13.15 -6.10 -7.51
C THR A 349 -13.42 -4.85 -8.35
N LEU A 350 -12.96 -3.67 -7.88
CA LEU A 350 -13.12 -2.40 -8.58
C LEU A 350 -12.45 -2.41 -9.97
N ASN A 351 -13.15 -1.86 -10.95
CA ASN A 351 -12.59 -1.61 -12.29
C ASN A 351 -11.77 -0.32 -12.30
N PRO A 352 -10.88 -0.12 -13.31
CA PRO A 352 -10.22 1.16 -13.52
C PRO A 352 -11.20 2.34 -13.54
N GLY A 353 -10.90 3.40 -12.78
CA GLY A 353 -11.78 4.56 -12.63
C GLY A 353 -12.95 4.36 -11.65
N GLN A 354 -13.03 3.22 -10.95
CA GLN A 354 -13.94 3.01 -9.83
C GLN A 354 -13.16 3.05 -8.51
N ALA A 355 -13.68 3.75 -7.51
CA ALA A 355 -13.08 3.86 -6.18
C ALA A 355 -14.13 3.81 -5.07
N VAL A 356 -13.77 3.23 -3.93
CA VAL A 356 -14.46 3.50 -2.65
C VAL A 356 -14.09 4.91 -2.22
N TRP A 357 -15.08 5.78 -2.11
CA TRP A 357 -14.93 7.13 -1.58
C TRP A 357 -15.36 7.18 -0.13
N LYS A 358 -14.52 7.72 0.74
CA LYS A 358 -14.87 8.17 2.08
C LYS A 358 -14.81 9.69 2.14
N VAL A 359 -15.83 10.34 2.70
CA VAL A 359 -15.93 11.80 2.78
C VAL A 359 -16.40 12.20 4.18
N GLY A 360 -15.50 12.80 4.97
CA GLY A 360 -15.78 13.13 6.37
C GLY A 360 -15.85 11.86 7.23
N PRO A 361 -16.55 11.88 8.38
CA PRO A 361 -16.60 10.74 9.27
C PRO A 361 -17.41 9.56 8.72
N ASP A 362 -18.62 9.81 8.21
CA ASP A 362 -19.65 8.77 8.07
C ASP A 362 -20.04 8.39 6.63
N HIS A 363 -19.70 9.22 5.63
CA HIS A 363 -20.11 8.95 4.24
C HIS A 363 -19.11 8.04 3.55
N VAL A 364 -19.59 6.87 3.09
CA VAL A 364 -18.86 5.93 2.23
C VAL A 364 -19.75 5.51 1.07
N ASP A 365 -19.23 5.59 -0.17
CA ASP A 365 -19.90 5.22 -1.41
C ASP A 365 -18.88 4.62 -2.40
N VAL A 366 -19.35 3.99 -3.48
CA VAL A 366 -18.50 3.50 -4.58
C VAL A 366 -18.79 4.34 -5.81
N ILE A 367 -17.84 5.20 -6.18
CA ILE A 367 -18.01 6.16 -7.27
C ILE A 367 -17.21 5.68 -8.48
N GLN A 368 -17.84 5.70 -9.65
CA GLN A 368 -17.16 5.67 -10.93
C GLN A 368 -16.86 7.11 -11.38
N THR A 369 -15.58 7.46 -11.50
CA THR A 369 -15.13 8.74 -12.06
C THR A 369 -15.61 8.84 -13.51
N VAL A 370 -16.29 9.93 -13.85
CA VAL A 370 -16.80 10.19 -15.21
C VAL A 370 -15.96 11.30 -15.83
N ILE A 371 -15.32 10.99 -16.96
CA ILE A 371 -14.40 11.87 -17.67
C ILE A 371 -14.91 12.13 -19.09
N SER A 372 -14.65 13.34 -19.59
CA SER A 372 -14.83 13.71 -20.99
C SER A 372 -13.74 13.11 -21.87
N GLU A 373 -13.93 13.11 -23.20
CA GLU A 373 -12.89 12.68 -24.14
C GLU A 373 -11.61 13.54 -24.06
N GLU A 374 -11.74 14.82 -23.73
CA GLU A 374 -10.61 15.73 -23.54
C GLU A 374 -9.79 15.34 -22.31
N GLU A 375 -10.46 15.15 -21.17
CA GLU A 375 -9.83 14.68 -19.94
C GLU A 375 -9.21 13.30 -20.13
N ALA A 376 -9.86 12.40 -20.87
CA ALA A 376 -9.30 11.09 -21.22
C ALA A 376 -8.00 11.19 -22.05
N ARG A 377 -7.87 12.20 -22.93
CA ARG A 377 -6.62 12.47 -23.66
C ARG A 377 -5.54 13.09 -22.76
N LEU A 378 -5.91 14.03 -21.90
CA LEU A 378 -4.96 14.72 -21.00
C LEU A 378 -4.43 13.84 -19.87
N THR A 379 -5.15 12.77 -19.52
CA THR A 379 -4.81 11.87 -18.40
C THR A 379 -4.40 10.46 -18.84
N ASP A 380 -4.20 10.20 -20.13
CA ASP A 380 -3.79 8.90 -20.65
C ASP A 380 -2.29 8.61 -20.44
N THR A 381 -2.00 7.92 -19.34
CA THR A 381 -0.65 7.45 -19.01
C THR A 381 -0.33 6.09 -19.64
N SER A 382 -1.30 5.44 -20.30
CA SER A 382 -1.15 4.10 -20.89
C SER A 382 -0.96 4.12 -22.41
N SER A 383 -0.75 5.30 -23.01
CA SER A 383 -0.67 5.50 -24.46
C SER A 383 0.42 4.64 -25.12
N ARG A 384 1.59 4.46 -24.48
CA ARG A 384 2.69 3.61 -24.99
C ARG A 384 2.33 2.14 -24.99
N ARG A 385 1.74 1.62 -23.90
CA ARG A 385 1.27 0.23 -23.83
C ARG A 385 0.22 -0.05 -24.90
N ARG A 386 -0.73 0.87 -25.11
CA ARG A 386 -1.74 0.75 -26.17
C ARG A 386 -1.13 0.78 -27.57
N LYS A 387 -0.18 1.69 -27.84
CA LYS A 387 0.58 1.71 -29.10
C LYS A 387 1.35 0.41 -29.33
N ALA A 388 1.99 -0.15 -28.31
CA ALA A 388 2.68 -1.44 -28.40
C ALA A 388 1.69 -2.60 -28.68
N GLN A 389 0.54 -2.62 -28.00
CA GLN A 389 -0.52 -3.60 -28.25
C GLN A 389 -1.13 -3.46 -29.66
N GLN A 390 -1.27 -2.23 -30.18
CA GLN A 390 -1.74 -1.95 -31.54
C GLN A 390 -0.69 -2.28 -32.62
N ALA A 391 0.60 -2.15 -32.31
CA ALA A 391 1.69 -2.55 -33.20
C ALA A 391 1.94 -4.07 -33.23
N VAL A 392 1.49 -4.80 -32.19
CA VAL A 392 1.55 -6.26 -32.09
C VAL A 392 0.24 -6.92 -32.56
N ALA A 393 -0.87 -6.18 -32.61
CA ALA A 393 -2.08 -6.63 -33.27
C ALA A 393 -1.78 -6.92 -34.75
N PRO A 394 -2.18 -8.07 -35.31
CA PRO A 394 -2.09 -8.30 -36.74
C PRO A 394 -2.80 -7.18 -37.48
N VAL A 395 -2.20 -6.69 -38.56
CA VAL A 395 -2.90 -5.80 -39.49
C VAL A 395 -4.00 -6.63 -40.15
N GLU A 396 -5.22 -6.55 -39.60
CA GLU A 396 -6.40 -6.92 -40.35
C GLU A 396 -6.43 -6.05 -41.59
N LEU A 397 -6.11 -6.67 -42.73
CA LEU A 397 -6.20 -6.05 -44.04
C LEU A 397 -7.61 -5.49 -44.20
N GLU A 398 -7.73 -4.17 -44.19
CA GLU A 398 -8.92 -3.48 -44.66
C GLU A 398 -9.20 -3.94 -46.09
N LYS A 399 -10.06 -4.96 -46.26
CA LYS A 399 -10.69 -5.27 -47.53
C LYS A 399 -11.65 -4.13 -47.87
N LYS A 400 -11.07 -3.04 -48.36
CA LYS A 400 -11.79 -2.10 -49.21
C LYS A 400 -12.33 -2.91 -50.38
N PHE A 401 -13.64 -3.11 -50.37
CA PHE A 401 -14.37 -3.52 -51.55
C PHE A 401 -14.32 -2.35 -52.53
N ASP A 402 -13.40 -2.41 -53.48
CA ASP A 402 -13.36 -1.52 -54.63
C ASP A 402 -13.84 -2.35 -55.84
N PRO A 403 -15.10 -2.18 -56.27
CA PRO A 403 -15.70 -3.06 -57.27
C PRO A 403 -15.55 -2.48 -58.67
N ASP A 404 -14.32 -2.44 -59.20
CA ASP A 404 -14.10 -2.31 -60.65
C ASP A 404 -12.63 -2.53 -61.07
N HIS A 405 -12.47 -2.87 -62.35
CA HIS A 405 -11.23 -2.96 -63.16
C HIS A 405 -10.46 -4.29 -63.23
N ASP A 406 -10.93 -5.03 -64.22
CA ASP A 406 -10.34 -6.09 -65.02
C ASP A 406 -9.03 -5.70 -65.75
N ASP A 407 -8.32 -6.73 -66.25
CA ASP A 407 -7.28 -6.74 -67.31
C ASP A 407 -6.01 -5.86 -67.25
N GLY A 408 -4.87 -6.42 -67.71
CA GLY A 408 -3.80 -5.60 -68.33
C GLY A 408 -2.33 -5.96 -68.08
N GLU A 409 -1.85 -7.05 -68.68
CA GLU A 409 -0.53 -7.24 -69.33
C GLU A 409 0.73 -6.37 -69.03
N HIS A 410 1.87 -7.09 -68.93
CA HIS A 410 3.23 -6.75 -69.41
C HIS A 410 4.08 -5.61 -68.76
N GLY A 411 5.40 -5.84 -68.64
CA GLY A 411 6.39 -4.75 -68.54
C GLY A 411 7.70 -5.09 -67.79
N GLU A 412 8.69 -5.58 -68.52
CA GLU A 412 10.03 -6.02 -68.07
C GLU A 412 10.92 -5.02 -67.29
N SER A 413 12.03 -5.60 -66.76
CA SER A 413 13.34 -5.01 -66.43
C SER A 413 13.56 -4.53 -64.98
N GLY A 414 14.72 -4.80 -64.35
CA GLY A 414 15.84 -5.65 -64.78
C GLY A 414 17.12 -5.37 -63.98
N GLY A 415 18.08 -6.31 -64.00
CA GLY A 415 19.47 -6.07 -63.53
C GLY A 415 19.80 -6.66 -62.16
N ALA A 416 20.33 -7.88 -62.16
CA ALA A 416 20.84 -8.56 -60.97
C ALA A 416 22.30 -8.20 -60.64
N ARG A 417 22.70 -8.42 -59.38
CA ARG A 417 24.04 -8.98 -59.09
C ARG A 417 24.02 -9.83 -57.82
N ALA A 418 24.70 -10.97 -57.88
CA ALA A 418 24.75 -11.99 -56.83
C ALA A 418 26.20 -12.28 -56.42
N ASP A 419 26.37 -12.79 -55.19
CA ASP A 419 27.32 -13.85 -54.80
C ASP A 419 26.93 -14.27 -53.35
N LEU A 420 26.38 -15.46 -53.11
CA LEU A 420 26.97 -16.82 -53.05
C LEU A 420 27.73 -17.12 -51.74
N GLY A 421 27.24 -18.08 -50.93
CA GLY A 421 27.84 -18.43 -49.62
C GLY A 421 27.16 -19.53 -48.76
N MET A 422 26.59 -20.56 -49.40
CA MET A 422 26.11 -21.90 -48.92
C MET A 422 26.80 -22.54 -47.66
N PRO A 423 26.30 -23.67 -47.06
CA PRO A 423 24.92 -24.22 -46.94
C PRO A 423 24.57 -25.01 -45.63
N THR A 424 23.28 -25.42 -45.47
CA THR A 424 22.73 -26.68 -44.83
C THR A 424 23.14 -27.08 -43.38
N GLU A 425 22.38 -27.78 -42.53
CA GLU A 425 21.23 -28.73 -42.58
C GLU A 425 20.29 -28.44 -41.37
N GLN A 426 19.07 -28.98 -41.15
CA GLN A 426 18.17 -29.94 -41.84
C GLN A 426 16.72 -29.69 -41.33
N ASP A 427 15.68 -29.96 -42.13
CA ASP A 427 14.27 -30.05 -41.69
C ASP A 427 13.90 -31.46 -41.15
N PRO A 428 12.70 -31.63 -40.55
CA PRO A 428 11.66 -32.29 -41.33
C PRO A 428 10.29 -31.57 -41.35
N ALA A 429 9.84 -31.29 -42.58
CA ALA A 429 8.48 -31.41 -43.12
C ALA A 429 7.31 -31.50 -42.11
N GLU A 430 6.46 -30.48 -42.06
CA GLU A 430 5.29 -30.30 -42.95
C GLU A 430 4.18 -31.34 -42.75
N ASP A 431 3.07 -30.89 -42.17
CA ASP A 431 1.75 -31.13 -42.75
C ASP A 431 0.85 -29.90 -42.48
N THR A 432 0.83 -28.97 -43.44
CA THR A 432 -0.15 -27.87 -43.47
C THR A 432 -1.48 -28.40 -44.00
N GLY A 433 -2.15 -29.22 -43.18
CA GLY A 433 -3.52 -29.64 -43.39
C GLY A 433 -4.49 -28.51 -43.06
N ASP A 434 -4.65 -27.57 -43.98
CA ASP A 434 -5.73 -26.58 -43.97
C ASP A 434 -7.07 -27.31 -44.16
N TRP A 435 -7.72 -27.64 -43.05
CA TRP A 435 -8.97 -28.39 -43.00
C TRP A 435 -10.12 -27.47 -42.61
N ASP A 436 -10.58 -26.71 -43.59
CA ASP A 436 -11.80 -25.91 -43.55
C ASP A 436 -13.04 -26.84 -43.49
N TRP A 437 -13.31 -27.35 -42.29
CA TRP A 437 -14.53 -28.09 -41.97
C TRP A 437 -15.43 -27.26 -41.05
N GLU A 438 -16.54 -26.76 -41.58
CA GLU A 438 -17.70 -26.47 -40.73
C GLU A 438 -18.14 -27.76 -40.03
N MET A 439 -17.84 -27.86 -38.74
CA MET A 439 -18.05 -29.09 -37.99
C MET A 439 -19.54 -29.37 -37.78
N PRO A 440 -20.06 -30.56 -38.14
CA PRO A 440 -21.48 -30.85 -38.02
C PRO A 440 -21.95 -30.85 -36.55
N PRO A 441 -23.22 -30.53 -36.24
CA PRO A 441 -23.60 -29.94 -34.94
C PRO A 441 -23.53 -30.83 -33.69
N ASN A 442 -23.02 -32.06 -33.81
CA ASN A 442 -23.25 -33.16 -32.85
C ASN A 442 -21.96 -33.88 -32.40
N VAL A 443 -20.78 -33.26 -32.49
CA VAL A 443 -19.58 -33.78 -31.82
C VAL A 443 -19.70 -33.48 -30.32
N ILE A 444 -19.91 -34.52 -29.52
CA ILE A 444 -19.99 -34.41 -28.07
C ILE A 444 -18.57 -34.24 -27.51
N ASP A 445 -18.33 -33.18 -26.76
CA ASP A 445 -17.06 -33.00 -26.02
C ASP A 445 -16.91 -34.13 -24.97
N THR A 446 -15.99 -35.06 -25.24
CA THR A 446 -15.74 -36.21 -24.38
C THR A 446 -15.06 -35.82 -23.07
N ARG A 447 -14.35 -34.66 -23.02
CA ARG A 447 -13.61 -34.21 -21.82
C ARG A 447 -14.54 -34.10 -20.61
N HIS A 448 -15.76 -33.61 -20.82
CA HIS A 448 -16.76 -33.55 -19.75
C HIS A 448 -17.24 -34.95 -19.32
N GLN A 449 -17.36 -35.91 -20.24
CA GLN A 449 -17.79 -37.27 -19.92
C GLN A 449 -16.72 -38.02 -19.11
N ASP A 450 -15.45 -37.88 -19.48
CA ASP A 450 -14.31 -38.48 -18.77
C ASP A 450 -14.21 -37.96 -17.33
N VAL A 451 -14.42 -36.65 -17.14
CA VAL A 451 -14.52 -35.99 -15.83
C VAL A 451 -15.66 -36.57 -14.97
N LEU A 452 -16.84 -36.75 -15.56
CA LEU A 452 -17.99 -37.33 -14.85
C LEU A 452 -17.81 -38.83 -14.57
N GLN A 453 -17.09 -39.55 -15.42
CA GLN A 453 -16.75 -40.94 -15.23
C GLN A 453 -15.76 -41.12 -14.07
N ALA A 454 -14.69 -40.30 -14.01
CA ALA A 454 -13.76 -40.28 -12.87
C ALA A 454 -14.49 -39.95 -11.55
N ALA A 455 -15.47 -39.03 -11.57
CA ALA A 455 -16.29 -38.72 -10.39
C ALA A 455 -17.16 -39.92 -9.95
N ARG A 456 -17.78 -40.65 -10.90
CA ARG A 456 -18.58 -41.87 -10.62
C ARG A 456 -17.73 -43.01 -10.05
N GLU A 457 -16.46 -43.09 -10.44
CA GLU A 457 -15.48 -44.04 -9.92
C GLU A 457 -14.93 -43.64 -8.53
N GLY A 458 -15.42 -42.54 -7.95
CA GLY A 458 -14.97 -42.02 -6.65
C GLY A 458 -13.66 -41.23 -6.69
N ARG A 459 -13.09 -40.98 -7.88
CA ARG A 459 -11.83 -40.23 -8.07
C ARG A 459 -12.08 -38.72 -8.06
N CYS A 460 -12.70 -38.24 -6.97
CA CYS A 460 -13.26 -36.89 -6.86
C CYS A 460 -12.24 -35.75 -6.99
N SER A 461 -11.04 -35.89 -6.42
CA SER A 461 -9.98 -34.89 -6.54
C SER A 461 -9.46 -34.76 -7.98
N GLU A 462 -9.37 -35.89 -8.69
CA GLU A 462 -8.93 -35.95 -10.09
C GLU A 462 -9.99 -35.36 -11.02
N ALA A 463 -11.26 -35.76 -10.84
CA ALA A 463 -12.39 -35.20 -11.57
C ALA A 463 -12.49 -33.67 -11.39
N ALA A 464 -12.28 -33.15 -10.17
CA ALA A 464 -12.30 -31.72 -9.91
C ALA A 464 -11.13 -30.96 -10.57
N GLN A 465 -9.93 -31.57 -10.65
CA GLN A 465 -8.77 -30.99 -11.31
C GLN A 465 -8.95 -30.97 -12.83
N LEU A 466 -9.36 -32.10 -13.43
CA LEU A 466 -9.65 -32.20 -14.87
C LEU A 466 -10.77 -31.23 -15.29
N ALA A 467 -11.82 -31.07 -14.46
CA ALA A 467 -12.88 -30.11 -14.72
C ALA A 467 -12.42 -28.65 -14.69
N ALA A 468 -11.53 -28.29 -13.75
CA ALA A 468 -10.96 -26.94 -13.66
C ALA A 468 -9.94 -26.65 -14.78
N LEU A 469 -9.28 -27.70 -15.31
CA LEU A 469 -8.35 -27.57 -16.43
C LEU A 469 -9.11 -27.32 -17.73
N GLY A 470 -10.13 -28.13 -18.05
CA GLY A 470 -11.00 -27.90 -19.22
C GLY A 470 -11.75 -26.57 -19.17
N GLU A 471 -12.23 -26.15 -17.99
CA GLU A 471 -12.82 -24.82 -17.79
C GLU A 471 -11.84 -23.70 -18.16
N ARG A 472 -10.57 -23.82 -17.76
CA ARG A 472 -9.54 -22.82 -18.04
C ARG A 472 -9.15 -22.78 -19.51
N GLU A 473 -9.08 -23.93 -20.18
CA GLU A 473 -8.84 -24.03 -21.63
C GLU A 473 -9.95 -23.32 -22.41
N ASP A 474 -11.21 -23.63 -22.11
CA ASP A 474 -12.35 -23.08 -22.83
C ASP A 474 -12.61 -21.60 -22.50
N ILE A 475 -12.30 -21.15 -21.28
CA ILE A 475 -12.29 -19.72 -20.93
C ILE A 475 -11.20 -18.98 -21.72
N ASN A 476 -10.02 -19.57 -21.93
CA ASN A 476 -8.97 -18.95 -22.73
C ASN A 476 -9.34 -18.91 -24.23
N ALA A 477 -9.98 -19.96 -24.76
CA ALA A 477 -10.33 -20.07 -26.17
C ALA A 477 -11.59 -19.27 -26.57
N HIS A 478 -12.60 -19.22 -25.69
CA HIS A 478 -13.93 -18.68 -26.02
C HIS A 478 -14.39 -17.53 -25.10
N GLY A 479 -13.62 -17.22 -24.04
CA GLY A 479 -13.93 -16.19 -23.07
C GLY A 479 -14.85 -16.67 -21.93
N ILE A 480 -14.82 -15.92 -20.82
CA ILE A 480 -15.44 -16.31 -19.55
C ILE A 480 -16.98 -16.42 -19.57
N ASN A 481 -17.64 -15.80 -20.55
CA ASN A 481 -19.11 -15.83 -20.70
C ASN A 481 -19.57 -16.75 -21.86
N SER A 482 -18.68 -17.59 -22.40
CA SER A 482 -19.00 -18.55 -23.48
C SER A 482 -19.97 -19.65 -23.05
N ASP A 483 -20.58 -20.35 -24.01
CA ASP A 483 -21.41 -21.53 -23.72
C ASP A 483 -20.56 -22.70 -23.20
N GLN A 484 -19.31 -22.77 -23.67
CA GLN A 484 -18.30 -23.73 -23.28
C GLN A 484 -17.89 -23.53 -21.80
N ALA A 485 -17.59 -22.30 -21.38
CA ALA A 485 -17.33 -22.00 -19.97
C ALA A 485 -18.54 -22.30 -19.07
N ALA A 486 -19.77 -21.99 -19.51
CA ALA A 486 -20.99 -22.35 -18.80
C ALA A 486 -21.18 -23.88 -18.69
N SER A 487 -20.83 -24.64 -19.75
CA SER A 487 -20.84 -26.10 -19.77
C SER A 487 -19.88 -26.70 -18.74
N TRP A 488 -18.69 -26.11 -18.57
CA TRP A 488 -17.74 -26.54 -17.53
C TRP A 488 -18.22 -26.24 -16.12
N LEU A 489 -18.81 -25.07 -15.85
CA LEU A 489 -19.44 -24.78 -14.56
C LEU A 489 -20.57 -25.78 -14.23
N ALA A 490 -21.36 -26.15 -15.25
CA ALA A 490 -22.40 -27.16 -15.15
C ALA A 490 -21.79 -28.54 -14.82
N THR A 491 -20.74 -28.95 -15.53
CA THR A 491 -19.99 -30.19 -15.27
C THR A 491 -19.38 -30.22 -13.86
N ARG A 492 -18.79 -29.11 -13.39
CA ARG A 492 -18.26 -28.99 -12.01
C ARG A 492 -19.37 -29.10 -10.96
N ALA A 493 -20.57 -28.57 -11.21
CA ALA A 493 -21.70 -28.75 -10.32
C ALA A 493 -22.09 -30.23 -10.21
N LYS A 494 -22.04 -30.97 -11.32
CA LYS A 494 -22.35 -32.40 -11.35
C LYS A 494 -21.26 -33.27 -10.70
N VAL A 495 -19.98 -32.91 -10.84
CA VAL A 495 -18.87 -33.53 -10.08
C VAL A 495 -19.07 -33.30 -8.58
N ALA A 496 -19.36 -32.06 -8.15
CA ALA A 496 -19.61 -31.76 -6.75
C ALA A 496 -20.78 -32.57 -6.16
N GLU A 497 -21.86 -32.78 -6.94
CA GLU A 497 -22.99 -33.63 -6.54
C GLU A 497 -22.61 -35.11 -6.41
N LEU A 498 -21.92 -35.68 -7.41
CA LEU A 498 -21.44 -37.07 -7.37
C LEU A 498 -20.45 -37.33 -6.23
N CYS A 499 -19.68 -36.31 -5.86
CA CYS A 499 -18.69 -36.32 -4.79
C CYS A 499 -19.26 -35.90 -3.41
N GLY A 500 -20.58 -35.81 -3.26
CA GLY A 500 -21.23 -35.61 -1.96
C GLY A 500 -21.20 -34.18 -1.41
N ASN A 501 -20.94 -33.17 -2.25
CA ASN A 501 -20.97 -31.74 -1.87
C ASN A 501 -22.18 -31.01 -2.51
N PRO A 502 -23.40 -31.19 -1.97
CA PRO A 502 -24.61 -30.59 -2.54
C PRO A 502 -24.65 -29.06 -2.43
N HIS A 503 -23.96 -28.46 -1.47
CA HIS A 503 -23.92 -27.00 -1.31
C HIS A 503 -23.11 -26.35 -2.44
N GLN A 504 -21.93 -26.90 -2.75
CA GLN A 504 -21.12 -26.44 -3.88
C GLN A 504 -21.82 -26.69 -5.23
N ALA A 505 -22.52 -27.82 -5.39
CA ALA A 505 -23.33 -28.09 -6.58
C ALA A 505 -24.46 -27.04 -6.76
N ALA A 506 -25.16 -26.67 -5.68
CA ALA A 506 -26.18 -25.63 -5.71
C ALA A 506 -25.61 -24.24 -6.04
N GLN A 507 -24.46 -23.88 -5.48
CA GLN A 507 -23.78 -22.61 -5.77
C GLN A 507 -23.36 -22.52 -7.25
N LEU A 508 -22.78 -23.58 -7.80
CA LEU A 508 -22.36 -23.62 -9.21
C LEU A 508 -23.55 -23.56 -10.17
N ARG A 509 -24.64 -24.30 -9.89
CA ARG A 509 -25.90 -24.20 -10.66
C ARG A 509 -26.49 -22.78 -10.61
N ALA A 510 -26.45 -22.11 -9.45
CA ALA A 510 -26.89 -20.73 -9.32
C ALA A 510 -26.02 -19.75 -10.14
N THR A 511 -24.72 -20.01 -10.30
CA THR A 511 -23.84 -19.25 -11.20
C THR A 511 -24.24 -19.45 -12.66
N VAL A 512 -24.43 -20.70 -13.12
CA VAL A 512 -24.87 -20.99 -14.51
C VAL A 512 -26.21 -20.31 -14.81
N ALA A 513 -27.19 -20.41 -13.90
CA ALA A 513 -28.49 -19.75 -14.05
C ALA A 513 -28.38 -18.21 -14.14
N ARG A 514 -27.44 -17.59 -13.41
CA ARG A 514 -27.18 -16.14 -13.49
C ARG A 514 -26.54 -15.71 -14.81
N MET A 515 -25.86 -16.61 -15.52
CA MET A 515 -25.30 -16.34 -16.86
C MET A 515 -26.38 -16.37 -17.95
N GLY A 516 -27.64 -16.72 -17.61
CA GLY A 516 -28.78 -16.72 -18.53
C GLY A 516 -28.75 -17.85 -19.57
N LYS A 517 -27.97 -18.91 -19.31
CA LYS A 517 -27.70 -20.00 -20.25
C LYS A 517 -28.19 -21.33 -19.68
N ASP A 518 -29.09 -22.00 -20.42
CA ASP A 518 -29.66 -23.29 -20.05
C ASP A 518 -28.78 -24.42 -20.61
N VAL A 519 -27.85 -24.93 -19.79
CA VAL A 519 -26.82 -25.90 -20.22
C VAL A 519 -26.76 -27.13 -19.33
N GLU A 520 -27.92 -27.77 -19.09
CA GLU A 520 -28.00 -29.17 -18.67
C GLU A 520 -27.67 -30.10 -19.87
N TRP A 521 -26.45 -30.00 -20.42
CA TRP A 521 -26.05 -30.69 -21.65
C TRP A 521 -26.15 -32.23 -21.56
N TRP A 522 -26.09 -32.77 -20.33
CA TRP A 522 -26.27 -34.19 -20.01
C TRP A 522 -27.74 -34.66 -19.99
N GLN A 523 -28.74 -33.78 -20.09
CA GLN A 523 -30.15 -34.19 -20.24
C GLN A 523 -30.48 -34.67 -21.67
N ARG A 524 -29.58 -34.44 -22.64
CA ARG A 524 -29.67 -35.04 -23.97
C ARG A 524 -29.27 -36.51 -23.92
N GLN A 525 -30.18 -37.37 -23.43
CA GLN A 525 -30.07 -38.81 -23.69
C GLN A 525 -30.16 -39.07 -25.20
N PRO A 526 -29.45 -40.09 -25.73
CA PRO A 526 -29.71 -40.58 -27.08
C PRO A 526 -31.15 -41.06 -27.17
N ALA A 527 -31.80 -40.86 -28.32
CA ALA A 527 -33.15 -41.35 -28.55
C ALA A 527 -33.16 -42.90 -28.66
N THR A 528 -33.22 -43.58 -27.52
CA THR A 528 -33.65 -44.98 -27.42
C THR A 528 -35.11 -44.99 -26.98
N GLY A 529 -35.99 -45.55 -27.83
CA GLY A 529 -37.44 -45.35 -27.74
C GLY A 529 -38.16 -46.06 -26.60
N ASP A 530 -39.44 -45.73 -26.49
CA ASP A 530 -40.50 -46.39 -25.71
C ASP A 530 -40.21 -46.71 -24.22
N THR A 531 -40.75 -45.90 -23.30
CA THR A 531 -42.03 -46.25 -22.63
C THR A 531 -42.46 -45.21 -21.55
N ALA A 532 -43.76 -44.90 -21.56
CA ALA A 532 -44.65 -44.51 -20.44
C ALA A 532 -44.25 -43.44 -19.39
N GLU A 533 -45.11 -42.42 -19.25
CA GLU A 533 -45.28 -41.61 -18.04
C GLU A 533 -45.74 -42.46 -16.83
N PRO A 534 -45.74 -41.90 -15.61
CA PRO A 534 -47.03 -41.43 -15.09
C PRO A 534 -47.01 -40.09 -14.33
N VAL A 535 -48.22 -39.53 -14.14
CA VAL A 535 -48.50 -38.15 -13.71
C VAL A 535 -49.26 -38.13 -12.36
N TRP A 536 -49.41 -36.94 -11.75
CA TRP A 536 -50.31 -36.53 -10.64
C TRP A 536 -49.81 -36.82 -9.20
N HIS A 537 -49.81 -35.87 -8.25
CA HIS A 537 -50.97 -35.09 -7.81
C HIS A 537 -50.61 -33.76 -7.10
N SER A 538 -51.53 -32.79 -7.14
CA SER A 538 -51.51 -31.55 -6.35
C SER A 538 -52.27 -31.69 -5.02
N GLY A 539 -51.83 -30.95 -3.99
CA GLY A 539 -52.48 -30.83 -2.68
C GLY A 539 -52.65 -29.36 -2.24
N PRO A 540 -53.59 -29.04 -1.33
CA PRO A 540 -54.11 -27.67 -1.17
C PRO A 540 -53.22 -26.74 -0.29
N GLN A 541 -53.24 -25.45 -0.64
CA GLN A 541 -52.58 -24.39 0.14
C GLN A 541 -53.33 -24.07 1.47
N PRO A 542 -52.60 -23.78 2.56
CA PRO A 542 -53.14 -23.03 3.70
C PRO A 542 -53.24 -21.52 3.37
N THR A 543 -54.30 -20.88 3.84
CA THR A 543 -54.65 -19.48 3.54
C THR A 543 -53.99 -18.45 4.47
N THR A 544 -53.69 -17.28 3.90
CA THR A 544 -53.16 -16.10 4.61
C THR A 544 -54.21 -15.43 5.51
N PRO A 545 -53.88 -14.98 6.74
CA PRO A 545 -54.76 -14.11 7.52
C PRO A 545 -54.66 -12.65 7.06
N THR A 546 -55.82 -11.98 6.97
CA THR A 546 -55.97 -10.56 6.63
C THR A 546 -55.79 -9.67 7.87
N PRO A 547 -55.16 -8.49 7.80
CA PRO A 547 -55.02 -7.59 8.94
C PRO A 547 -56.32 -6.83 9.27
N ALA A 548 -56.51 -6.51 10.55
CA ALA A 548 -57.64 -5.72 11.07
C ALA A 548 -57.33 -4.20 11.08
N PRO A 549 -58.34 -3.32 11.07
CA PRO A 549 -58.16 -1.86 10.87
C PRO A 549 -57.93 -1.04 12.15
N ASP A 550 -57.33 0.14 11.99
CA ASP A 550 -57.10 1.13 13.04
C ASP A 550 -58.39 1.81 13.56
N PRO A 551 -58.43 2.22 14.85
CA PRO A 551 -59.52 3.02 15.41
C PRO A 551 -59.34 4.55 15.20
N PRO A 552 -60.44 5.33 15.17
CA PRO A 552 -60.44 6.76 14.86
C PRO A 552 -60.15 7.70 16.08
N PRO A 553 -59.90 9.00 15.86
CA PRO A 553 -59.50 9.93 16.92
C PRO A 553 -60.69 10.52 17.71
N ALA A 554 -60.42 10.85 18.98
CA ALA A 554 -61.26 11.74 19.79
C ALA A 554 -60.36 12.60 20.68
N GLY A 555 -60.69 13.89 20.82
CA GLY A 555 -59.97 14.81 21.70
C GLY A 555 -60.94 15.58 22.59
N SER A 556 -60.46 16.05 23.74
CA SER A 556 -60.89 17.28 24.40
C SER A 556 -60.01 17.58 25.62
N GLU A 557 -59.69 18.87 25.77
CA GLU A 557 -58.87 19.58 26.78
C GLU A 557 -59.42 19.49 28.23
N PRO A 558 -58.95 20.26 29.25
CA PRO A 558 -57.77 21.16 29.35
C PRO A 558 -56.91 21.02 30.62
N GLY A 559 -55.78 21.74 30.69
CA GLY A 559 -55.41 22.44 31.94
C GLY A 559 -53.95 22.43 32.42
N SER A 560 -53.42 23.64 32.59
CA SER A 560 -52.29 24.06 33.46
C SER A 560 -50.84 23.99 32.95
N GLU A 561 -50.37 25.15 32.49
CA GLU A 561 -49.01 25.66 32.73
C GLU A 561 -49.08 26.78 33.80
N PRO A 562 -47.96 27.27 34.38
CA PRO A 562 -46.62 26.67 34.48
C PRO A 562 -46.03 26.72 35.91
N ALA A 563 -44.94 25.98 36.17
CA ALA A 563 -44.08 26.21 37.33
C ALA A 563 -42.59 26.07 36.99
N ARG A 564 -41.84 27.16 37.11
CA ARG A 564 -40.41 27.21 36.79
C ARG A 564 -39.52 26.69 37.93
N ALA A 565 -38.53 25.88 37.52
CA ALA A 565 -37.15 25.83 38.01
C ALA A 565 -36.85 25.39 39.46
N ARG A 566 -36.04 24.32 39.56
CA ARG A 566 -34.88 24.27 40.48
C ARG A 566 -33.72 23.49 39.84
N ARG A 567 -32.64 24.19 39.48
CA ARG A 567 -31.38 23.57 39.05
C ARG A 567 -30.69 22.91 40.26
N ARG A 568 -30.10 21.73 40.07
CA ARG A 568 -29.06 21.19 40.94
C ARG A 568 -27.83 20.80 40.10
N THR A 569 -26.66 21.13 40.62
CA THR A 569 -25.37 21.11 39.92
C THR A 569 -24.65 19.79 40.05
N TRP A 570 -24.27 19.17 38.93
CA TRP A 570 -23.35 18.02 38.88
C TRP A 570 -22.45 18.09 37.63
N PRO A 571 -21.20 18.57 37.75
CA PRO A 571 -20.19 18.37 36.70
C PRO A 571 -18.83 17.80 37.20
N TYR A 572 -18.65 17.53 38.50
CA TYR A 572 -17.32 17.18 39.04
C TYR A 572 -16.89 15.72 38.90
N ILE A 573 -17.80 14.75 38.69
CA ILE A 573 -17.42 13.33 38.59
C ILE A 573 -16.98 12.93 37.16
N ALA A 574 -17.52 13.58 36.12
CA ALA A 574 -17.14 13.27 34.73
C ALA A 574 -15.69 13.66 34.40
N ALA A 575 -15.20 14.78 34.95
CA ALA A 575 -13.84 15.26 34.69
C ALA A 575 -12.75 14.33 35.25
N ILE A 576 -12.99 13.71 36.41
CA ILE A 576 -12.04 12.78 37.04
C ILE A 576 -11.98 11.46 36.26
N ALA A 577 -13.11 10.96 35.75
CA ALA A 577 -13.15 9.77 34.90
C ALA A 577 -12.42 9.99 33.56
N ALA A 578 -12.63 11.14 32.91
CA ALA A 578 -11.97 11.46 31.63
C ALA A 578 -10.45 11.58 31.75
N LEU A 579 -9.94 12.21 32.83
CA LEU A 579 -8.50 12.30 33.09
C LEU A 579 -7.87 10.94 33.42
N GLY A 580 -8.60 10.05 34.10
CA GLY A 580 -8.14 8.67 34.37
C GLY A 580 -7.97 7.85 33.09
N VAL A 581 -8.91 7.94 32.14
CA VAL A 581 -8.82 7.24 30.85
C VAL A 581 -7.72 7.83 29.96
N ALA A 582 -7.61 9.16 29.87
CA ALA A 582 -6.53 9.80 29.10
C ALA A 582 -5.13 9.45 29.64
N GLY A 583 -4.96 9.43 30.97
CA GLY A 583 -3.71 9.01 31.60
C GLY A 583 -3.36 7.54 31.34
N ALA A 584 -4.35 6.65 31.35
CA ALA A 584 -4.15 5.24 31.03
C ALA A 584 -3.73 5.03 29.57
N CYS A 585 -4.38 5.70 28.60
CA CYS A 585 -4.01 5.61 27.18
C CYS A 585 -2.61 6.17 26.91
N VAL A 586 -2.23 7.30 27.52
CA VAL A 586 -0.86 7.84 27.36
C VAL A 586 0.19 6.92 27.97
N TRP A 587 -0.10 6.27 29.11
CA TRP A 587 0.81 5.31 29.73
C TRP A 587 0.94 4.01 28.93
N GLN A 588 -0.16 3.52 28.33
CA GLN A 588 -0.11 2.38 27.41
C GLN A 588 0.69 2.72 26.14
N ASN A 589 0.41 3.85 25.47
CA ASN A 589 1.17 4.24 24.27
C ASN A 589 2.67 4.39 24.56
N ALA A 590 3.05 4.99 25.70
CA ALA A 590 4.45 5.11 26.11
C ALA A 590 5.11 3.75 26.41
N GLN A 591 4.35 2.77 26.92
CA GLN A 591 4.84 1.40 27.09
C GLN A 591 4.97 0.67 25.76
N ASP A 592 4.05 0.87 24.83
CA ASP A 592 4.06 0.23 23.50
C ASP A 592 5.16 0.81 22.61
N GLU A 593 5.42 2.13 22.68
CA GLU A 593 6.61 2.76 22.08
C GLU A 593 7.91 2.20 22.67
N GLN A 594 8.02 2.10 24.00
CA GLN A 594 9.20 1.51 24.64
C GLN A 594 9.40 0.04 24.28
N GLN A 595 8.33 -0.77 24.23
CA GLN A 595 8.39 -2.15 23.78
C GLN A 595 8.81 -2.26 22.31
N THR A 596 8.31 -1.38 21.45
CA THR A 596 8.66 -1.35 20.01
C THR A 596 10.12 -0.96 19.81
N GLN A 597 10.61 0.08 20.48
CA GLN A 597 12.02 0.48 20.46
C GLN A 597 12.93 -0.62 21.02
N GLN A 598 12.55 -1.26 22.13
CA GLN A 598 13.30 -2.41 22.68
C GLN A 598 13.32 -3.58 21.69
N ARG A 599 12.20 -3.88 21.01
CA ARG A 599 12.12 -4.95 20.02
C ARG A 599 12.97 -4.65 18.78
N GLN A 600 12.96 -3.42 18.29
CA GLN A 600 13.82 -2.96 17.19
C GLN A 600 15.31 -3.02 17.58
N ALA A 601 15.69 -2.51 18.74
CA ALA A 601 17.07 -2.59 19.25
C ALA A 601 17.53 -4.06 19.42
N LYS A 602 16.63 -4.95 19.88
CA LYS A 602 16.90 -6.38 20.01
C LYS A 602 17.01 -7.11 18.67
N ALA A 603 16.27 -6.67 17.66
CA ALA A 603 16.38 -7.15 16.28
C ALA A 603 17.70 -6.69 15.63
N ALA A 604 18.08 -5.42 15.81
CA ALA A 604 19.37 -4.88 15.33
C ALA A 604 20.58 -5.54 16.02
N ALA A 605 20.45 -5.90 17.30
CA ALA A 605 21.46 -6.62 18.05
C ALA A 605 21.37 -8.16 17.93
N TYR A 606 20.54 -8.70 17.05
CA TYR A 606 20.31 -10.15 16.92
C TYR A 606 21.56 -10.88 16.43
N LYS A 607 22.04 -11.86 17.21
CA LYS A 607 23.18 -12.74 16.88
C LYS A 607 22.78 -14.19 16.62
N GLY A 608 21.55 -14.58 16.99
CA GLY A 608 21.06 -15.96 16.85
C GLY A 608 21.78 -16.98 17.74
N ARG A 609 22.60 -16.52 18.70
CA ARG A 609 23.39 -17.35 19.62
C ARG A 609 23.51 -16.64 20.96
N SER A 610 23.56 -17.38 22.05
CA SER A 610 23.73 -16.88 23.42
C SER A 610 24.54 -17.85 24.27
N GLY A 611 25.25 -17.34 25.27
CA GLY A 611 26.06 -18.15 26.17
C GLY A 611 26.04 -17.65 27.61
N ALA A 612 26.28 -18.55 28.56
CA ALA A 612 26.51 -18.24 29.97
C ALA A 612 27.44 -19.27 30.60
N ASN A 613 28.49 -18.81 31.27
CA ASN A 613 29.25 -19.64 32.20
C ASN A 613 28.57 -19.62 33.57
N VAL A 614 28.37 -20.80 34.17
CA VAL A 614 27.72 -20.98 35.47
C VAL A 614 28.54 -21.93 36.35
N HIS A 615 28.85 -21.47 37.57
CA HIS A 615 29.47 -22.29 38.60
C HIS A 615 28.41 -22.85 39.56
N ILE A 616 28.25 -24.19 39.61
CA ILE A 616 27.20 -24.86 40.39
C ILE A 616 27.77 -26.15 41.03
N ASP A 617 27.59 -26.34 42.34
CA ASP A 617 28.08 -27.50 43.13
C ASP A 617 29.61 -27.78 42.96
N GLY A 618 30.41 -26.73 42.78
CA GLY A 618 31.86 -26.85 42.58
C GLY A 618 32.27 -27.33 41.18
N VAL A 619 31.42 -27.10 40.18
CA VAL A 619 31.64 -27.43 38.77
C VAL A 619 31.41 -26.19 37.91
N ASP A 620 32.34 -25.91 37.00
CA ASP A 620 32.18 -24.90 35.95
C ASP A 620 31.48 -25.52 34.72
N ALA A 621 30.41 -24.86 34.25
CA ALA A 621 29.63 -25.33 33.12
C ALA A 621 29.16 -24.17 32.23
N ASP A 622 29.13 -24.40 30.92
CA ASP A 622 28.69 -23.43 29.92
C ASP A 622 27.35 -23.84 29.32
N VAL A 623 26.40 -22.92 29.37
CA VAL A 623 25.10 -23.02 28.71
C VAL A 623 25.20 -22.30 27.38
N VAL A 624 24.87 -22.96 26.28
CA VAL A 624 24.93 -22.37 24.94
C VAL A 624 23.60 -22.56 24.23
N ALA A 625 22.97 -21.48 23.79
CA ALA A 625 21.78 -21.49 22.95
C ALA A 625 22.13 -21.08 21.51
N HIS A 626 21.54 -21.78 20.54
CA HIS A 626 21.57 -21.43 19.12
C HIS A 626 20.14 -21.41 18.58
N TRP A 627 19.73 -20.29 18.01
CA TRP A 627 18.46 -20.16 17.30
C TRP A 627 18.64 -20.81 15.92
N SER A 628 17.68 -21.64 15.51
CA SER A 628 17.72 -22.32 14.22
C SER A 628 17.59 -21.34 13.05
N THR A 629 18.11 -21.74 11.89
CA THR A 629 17.98 -20.96 10.63
C THR A 629 16.51 -20.79 10.22
N ASP A 630 15.67 -21.79 10.50
CA ASP A 630 14.22 -21.75 10.31
C ASP A 630 13.50 -20.80 11.30
N LYS A 631 14.17 -20.34 12.36
CA LYS A 631 13.66 -19.45 13.43
C LYS A 631 12.51 -20.02 14.28
N GLU A 632 12.17 -21.30 14.15
CA GLU A 632 11.06 -21.94 14.87
C GLU A 632 11.48 -22.57 16.22
N ARG A 633 12.79 -22.65 16.51
CA ARG A 633 13.33 -23.38 17.67
C ARG A 633 14.70 -22.88 18.12
N VAL A 634 15.05 -23.22 19.35
CA VAL A 634 16.34 -22.88 19.99
C VAL A 634 16.95 -24.14 20.58
N ILE A 635 18.12 -24.52 20.06
CA ILE A 635 18.91 -25.63 20.54
C ILE A 635 19.74 -25.15 21.72
N VAL A 636 19.48 -25.70 22.92
CA VAL A 636 20.19 -25.35 24.15
C VAL A 636 21.01 -26.54 24.64
N GLU A 637 22.33 -26.36 24.72
CA GLU A 637 23.31 -27.35 25.16
C GLU A 637 23.98 -26.92 26.47
N LEU A 638 24.26 -27.87 27.37
CA LEU A 638 25.00 -27.65 28.62
C LEU A 638 26.30 -28.44 28.61
N ARG A 639 27.43 -27.72 28.59
CA ARG A 639 28.80 -28.26 28.55
C ARG A 639 29.45 -28.11 29.92
N SER A 640 30.41 -28.97 30.25
CA SER A 640 31.25 -28.81 31.46
C SER A 640 32.74 -29.06 31.17
N TYR A 641 33.15 -28.87 29.91
CA TYR A 641 34.53 -28.93 29.40
C TYR A 641 35.51 -29.89 30.11
N PHE A 642 35.03 -31.12 30.39
CA PHE A 642 35.79 -32.18 31.05
C PHE A 642 36.23 -31.87 32.51
N ASP A 643 35.41 -31.14 33.28
CA ASP A 643 35.56 -31.03 34.73
C ASP A 643 35.42 -32.42 35.40
N ARG A 644 36.43 -32.81 36.18
CA ARG A 644 36.52 -34.10 36.86
C ARG A 644 35.51 -34.25 38.00
N ASN A 645 34.95 -33.14 38.49
CA ASN A 645 33.94 -33.09 39.55
C ASN A 645 32.52 -33.27 38.99
N ALA A 646 32.29 -32.97 37.70
CA ALA A 646 30.98 -33.15 37.06
C ALA A 646 30.54 -34.62 37.07
N LYS A 647 29.45 -34.91 37.79
CA LYS A 647 28.81 -36.24 37.85
C LYS A 647 27.45 -36.29 37.17
N PHE A 648 26.73 -35.18 37.17
CA PHE A 648 25.39 -35.09 36.60
C PHE A 648 25.18 -33.70 36.00
N LEU A 649 24.55 -33.67 34.83
CA LEU A 649 24.12 -32.47 34.11
C LEU A 649 22.67 -32.67 33.68
N ARG A 650 21.83 -31.64 33.84
CA ARG A 650 20.44 -31.64 33.36
C ARG A 650 20.02 -30.24 32.94
N ILE A 651 19.22 -30.18 31.87
CA ILE A 651 18.53 -28.98 31.42
C ILE A 651 17.03 -29.29 31.40
N ASP A 652 16.22 -28.40 31.98
CA ASP A 652 14.77 -28.39 31.88
C ASP A 652 14.33 -27.08 31.17
N SER A 653 13.50 -27.19 30.14
CA SER A 653 12.85 -26.04 29.49
C SER A 653 11.50 -25.75 30.15
N THR A 654 11.07 -24.49 30.10
CA THR A 654 9.69 -24.08 30.41
C THR A 654 8.65 -24.70 29.46
N SER A 655 9.05 -25.18 28.26
CA SER A 655 8.21 -25.96 27.33
C SER A 655 7.94 -27.40 27.78
N GLY A 656 8.60 -27.89 28.85
CA GLY A 656 8.47 -29.25 29.36
C GLY A 656 9.50 -30.24 28.79
N GLU A 657 10.38 -29.81 27.89
CA GLU A 657 11.52 -30.62 27.45
C GLU A 657 12.56 -30.79 28.57
N THR A 658 13.18 -31.96 28.61
CA THR A 658 14.21 -32.30 29.61
C THR A 658 15.27 -33.19 28.97
N ALA A 659 16.53 -32.82 29.13
CA ALA A 659 17.66 -33.70 28.84
C ALA A 659 18.57 -33.79 30.06
N GLN A 660 19.06 -35.00 30.36
CA GLN A 660 19.97 -35.24 31.49
C GLN A 660 21.04 -36.26 31.12
N SER A 661 22.24 -36.10 31.69
CA SER A 661 23.36 -37.01 31.53
C SER A 661 24.05 -37.25 32.86
N ALA A 662 24.31 -38.52 33.15
CA ALA A 662 25.04 -38.96 34.34
C ALA A 662 26.36 -39.61 33.92
N ARG A 663 27.37 -39.52 34.79
CA ARG A 663 28.72 -39.98 34.52
C ARG A 663 28.84 -41.51 34.50
N GLY A 664 28.99 -42.10 33.32
CA GLY A 664 29.19 -43.55 33.13
C GLY A 664 30.61 -43.96 32.72
N GLY A 665 31.12 -45.07 33.27
CA GLY A 665 32.33 -45.74 32.77
C GLY A 665 33.63 -44.94 32.86
N GLY A 666 33.77 -44.03 33.83
CA GLY A 666 34.98 -43.22 34.06
C GLY A 666 35.13 -41.97 33.18
N LYS A 667 34.43 -41.92 32.03
CA LYS A 667 34.33 -40.73 31.16
C LYS A 667 33.48 -39.64 31.83
N PHE A 668 33.42 -38.45 31.23
CA PHE A 668 32.60 -37.32 31.69
C PHE A 668 31.13 -37.48 31.27
N PRO A 669 30.15 -36.82 31.93
CA PRO A 669 28.80 -36.77 31.40
C PRO A 669 28.80 -36.15 29.99
N LYS A 670 27.97 -36.67 29.07
CA LYS A 670 27.76 -36.03 27.77
C LYS A 670 27.00 -34.73 27.98
N SER A 671 27.22 -33.71 27.14
CA SER A 671 26.36 -32.53 27.13
C SER A 671 24.90 -32.96 26.91
N PRO A 672 23.96 -32.68 27.83
CA PRO A 672 22.54 -32.74 27.49
C PRO A 672 22.19 -31.58 26.54
N GLU A 673 21.24 -31.83 25.64
CA GLU A 673 20.77 -30.89 24.63
C GLU A 673 19.24 -30.98 24.53
N ILE A 674 18.56 -29.85 24.39
CA ILE A 674 17.10 -29.73 24.17
C ILE A 674 16.82 -28.73 23.04
N ALA A 675 15.64 -28.81 22.40
CA ALA A 675 15.31 -28.10 21.17
C ALA A 675 13.99 -27.32 21.31
N VAL A 676 14.04 -26.26 22.12
CA VAL A 676 12.87 -25.52 22.59
C VAL A 676 12.15 -24.80 21.44
N PRO A 677 10.85 -25.04 21.18
CA PRO A 677 10.09 -24.35 20.13
C PRO A 677 9.83 -22.89 20.53
N VAL A 678 9.94 -21.98 19.57
CA VAL A 678 9.84 -20.53 19.78
C VAL A 678 8.94 -19.90 18.71
N LYS A 679 7.94 -19.12 19.16
CA LYS A 679 6.98 -18.41 18.28
C LYS A 679 7.43 -17.01 17.87
N ASP A 680 8.32 -16.40 18.64
CA ASP A 680 8.91 -15.08 18.35
C ASP A 680 10.43 -15.23 18.43
N PRO A 681 11.18 -15.16 17.31
CA PRO A 681 12.63 -15.37 17.33
C PRO A 681 13.38 -14.32 18.17
N LEU A 682 12.74 -13.20 18.50
CA LEU A 682 13.31 -12.18 19.39
C LEU A 682 13.03 -12.46 20.88
N ALA A 683 12.28 -13.51 21.24
CA ALA A 683 12.04 -13.87 22.63
C ALA A 683 13.30 -14.43 23.32
N ASP A 684 13.44 -14.16 24.62
CA ASP A 684 14.44 -14.84 25.45
C ASP A 684 13.94 -16.26 25.79
N VAL A 685 14.85 -17.23 25.78
CA VAL A 685 14.55 -18.61 26.23
C VAL A 685 15.05 -18.78 27.67
N THR A 686 14.18 -19.27 28.56
CA THR A 686 14.55 -19.54 29.95
C THR A 686 14.67 -21.04 30.17
N VAL A 687 15.82 -21.47 30.67
CA VAL A 687 16.11 -22.87 31.01
C VAL A 687 16.56 -22.99 32.47
N ARG A 688 16.21 -24.10 33.11
CA ARG A 688 16.76 -24.47 34.41
C ARG A 688 17.89 -25.47 34.19
N ILE A 689 19.08 -25.11 34.64
CA ILE A 689 20.26 -25.96 34.63
C ILE A 689 20.40 -26.60 36.01
N ALA A 690 20.62 -27.90 36.06
CA ALA A 690 20.96 -28.61 37.29
C ALA A 690 22.27 -29.38 37.14
N VAL A 691 23.15 -29.21 38.12
CA VAL A 691 24.50 -29.81 38.13
C VAL A 691 24.70 -30.56 39.43
N GLY A 692 25.22 -31.78 39.30
CA GLY A 692 25.72 -32.58 40.42
C GLY A 692 27.24 -32.68 40.34
N GLY A 693 27.92 -32.06 41.29
CA GLY A 693 29.37 -32.04 41.43
C GLY A 693 29.90 -33.21 42.25
N LYS A 694 31.08 -33.01 42.86
CA LYS A 694 31.85 -34.10 43.50
C LYS A 694 31.10 -34.82 44.62
N SER A 695 30.27 -34.13 45.39
CA SER A 695 29.46 -34.70 46.49
C SER A 695 28.21 -35.45 46.02
N TRP A 696 27.72 -35.17 44.81
CA TRP A 696 26.45 -35.70 44.32
C TRP A 696 26.46 -37.23 44.13
N LYS A 697 25.29 -37.82 44.35
CA LYS A 697 24.98 -39.25 44.18
C LYS A 697 23.59 -39.39 43.56
N GLU A 698 23.36 -40.49 42.85
CA GLU A 698 22.05 -40.84 42.31
C GLU A 698 20.98 -40.88 43.43
N GLY A 699 19.83 -40.26 43.17
CA GLY A 699 18.77 -40.02 44.17
C GLY A 699 18.92 -38.75 45.01
N MET A 700 20.07 -38.05 45.00
CA MET A 700 20.18 -36.72 45.61
C MET A 700 19.62 -35.63 44.69
N LYS A 701 18.91 -34.65 45.26
CA LYS A 701 18.47 -33.46 44.51
C LYS A 701 19.71 -32.64 44.10
N PRO A 702 19.98 -32.44 42.79
CA PRO A 702 21.10 -31.60 42.34
C PRO A 702 20.84 -30.13 42.65
N TYR A 703 21.91 -29.34 42.76
CA TYR A 703 21.79 -27.89 42.78
C TYR A 703 21.39 -27.40 41.38
N SER A 704 20.59 -26.34 41.32
CA SER A 704 20.07 -25.82 40.07
C SER A 704 20.04 -24.31 40.04
N ARG A 705 20.25 -23.73 38.85
CA ARG A 705 20.19 -22.31 38.57
C ARG A 705 19.31 -22.08 37.35
N THR A 706 18.51 -21.01 37.36
CA THR A 706 17.63 -20.65 36.24
C THR A 706 18.30 -19.56 35.41
N VAL A 707 18.46 -19.79 34.10
CA VAL A 707 19.19 -18.89 33.19
C VAL A 707 18.28 -18.46 32.05
N ARG A 708 18.25 -17.15 31.79
CA ARG A 708 17.55 -16.53 30.67
C ARG A 708 18.55 -16.17 29.57
N LEU A 709 18.41 -16.79 28.41
CA LEU A 709 19.29 -16.68 27.25
C LEU A 709 18.64 -15.77 26.20
N SER A 710 19.31 -14.69 25.81
CA SER A 710 18.81 -13.71 24.84
C SER A 710 19.43 -13.89 23.46
N PRO A 711 18.65 -13.78 22.35
CA PRO A 711 19.17 -13.94 20.98
C PRO A 711 20.22 -12.90 20.57
N THR A 712 20.48 -11.89 21.41
CA THR A 712 21.49 -10.83 21.24
C THR A 712 22.90 -11.23 21.70
N GLY A 713 23.07 -12.44 22.24
CA GLY A 713 24.33 -12.91 22.81
C GLY A 713 24.50 -12.65 24.31
N ALA A 714 23.53 -11.97 24.96
CA ALA A 714 23.54 -11.77 26.40
C ALA A 714 22.73 -12.85 27.13
N ALA A 715 23.22 -13.28 28.29
CA ALA A 715 22.51 -14.16 29.20
C ALA A 715 22.44 -13.56 30.61
N TYR A 716 21.41 -13.95 31.35
CA TYR A 716 21.10 -13.41 32.67
C TYR A 716 20.71 -14.53 33.63
N ASP A 717 21.03 -14.35 34.90
CA ASP A 717 20.39 -15.10 35.98
C ASP A 717 18.90 -14.71 36.03
N ALA A 718 18.00 -15.68 36.06
CA ALA A 718 16.56 -15.41 36.06
C ALA A 718 15.99 -15.06 37.45
N GLU A 719 16.74 -15.29 38.53
CA GLU A 719 16.38 -15.00 39.92
C GLU A 719 16.99 -13.67 40.41
N SER A 720 18.26 -13.38 40.09
CA SER A 720 18.92 -12.11 40.44
C SER A 720 18.83 -11.04 39.35
N GLY A 721 18.58 -11.42 38.09
CA GLY A 721 18.59 -10.51 36.94
C GLY A 721 19.99 -10.08 36.48
N GLU A 722 21.05 -10.50 37.16
CA GLU A 722 22.43 -10.13 36.82
C GLU A 722 22.88 -10.77 35.51
N LYS A 723 23.63 -10.01 34.71
CA LYS A 723 24.23 -10.52 33.47
C LYS A 723 25.31 -11.54 33.80
N LEU A 724 25.22 -12.74 33.22
CA LEU A 724 26.20 -13.80 33.40
C LEU A 724 27.41 -13.59 32.49
N PRO A 725 28.62 -13.99 32.91
CA PRO A 725 29.80 -14.01 32.05
C PRO A 725 29.61 -15.03 30.92
N SER A 726 30.25 -14.80 29.78
CA SER A 726 30.25 -15.72 28.64
C SER A 726 31.49 -15.54 27.79
N ASP A 727 32.05 -16.65 27.32
CA ASP A 727 33.23 -16.72 26.45
C ASP A 727 32.86 -16.85 24.95
N LEU A 728 31.66 -16.40 24.55
CA LEU A 728 31.08 -16.54 23.19
C LEU A 728 31.08 -15.26 22.34
#